data_AF-A0A8H9GNC8-F1
#
_entry.id   AF-A0A8H9GNC8-F1
#
_cell.length_a   1.000
_cell.length_b   1.000
_cell.length_c   1.000
_cell.angle_alpha   90.00
_cell.angle_beta   90.00
_cell.angle_gamma   90.00
#
_symmetry.space_group_name_H-M   'P 1'
#
loop_
_entity.id
_entity.type
_entity.pdbx_description
1 polymer ?
#
loop_
_entity_poly.entity_id
_entity_poly.type
_entity_poly.pdbx_seq_one_letter_code
_entity_poly.pdbx_strand_id
1 'polypeptide(L)'
;MTPSPTAPQQVPQHPVQPLLSDAVIALRAPTQVWSGRDGDLGAAPIDGIYHGDVRHVRDLVLECAESAVEYVSLAPESASHVVFGALLRGVDDARPDPTVRLVRDRRVGDGALAETWTVTSHLAEPTRVTLRLRLRPDFASMHDVKAGLADGRGHPTAAETTTAAGARQDAARVAITTRPGSATAASGSAHLTLTAADGAVSTTPDGAIEATWSLDVPARGRAEAAWTLALHDEALVVRGAQGTWPAATPGERGVVRVPDDADPRLSRWLDTALDDLDALRLTLPDHPGDDFFAAGAPWFFTLFGRDAIWAARLALPLDVGVAASTLRVLARLQGTADDADTAQEPGKILHELRSAPLEIPGEGVVLPPLYYGSVDSTPLWVCLLADAWRAGLPDDEVAALLPALRDALTWLTEYGDSDGDGFLDYIDRTGRGLANQGWKDSGDSIQWRDGSLAEGPIALCEVQGYAYEAALAGADLLEAFAHTGRDGAPASDRLDPAALRRWAADLRARFAEAYWVQTPEGRYPAVALDRHKRPVDTLTSNIGHLLGTGILDATEEQHVADLLLGPSMSSGYGIRTMSTGAAGYWPLSYHGGSVWTHDTAIVVHGMHRAGLDDQARRAVDGLLAAAEGFAYRVPELHGGDAATRAGVPTPYPAACRPQAWSAAAAITCLEVSTRG
;
A
#
# COMPACT_ATOMS: atom_id res chain seq x y z
N MET A 1 26.74 -48.05 27.79
CA MET A 1 25.41 -47.53 27.40
C MET A 1 25.50 -46.02 27.39
N THR A 2 25.78 -45.44 26.24
CA THR A 2 25.64 -44.00 25.98
C THR A 2 24.15 -43.71 25.76
N PRO A 3 23.55 -42.72 26.44
CA PRO A 3 22.16 -42.40 26.22
C PRO A 3 22.00 -41.74 24.84
N SER A 4 21.01 -42.21 24.07
CA SER A 4 20.61 -41.61 22.81
C SER A 4 20.25 -40.12 23.00
N PRO A 5 20.59 -39.24 22.05
CA PRO A 5 20.16 -37.85 22.10
C PRO A 5 18.63 -37.80 22.00
N THR A 6 18.00 -37.20 23.01
CA THR A 6 16.59 -36.82 22.97
C THR A 6 16.34 -35.94 21.75
N ALA A 7 15.36 -36.32 20.92
CA ALA A 7 14.87 -35.48 19.83
C ALA A 7 14.54 -34.09 20.38
N PRO A 8 14.93 -33.01 19.70
CA PRO A 8 14.60 -31.66 20.15
C PRO A 8 13.08 -31.55 20.30
N GLN A 9 12.62 -31.13 21.48
CA GLN A 9 11.22 -30.78 21.72
C GLN A 9 10.83 -29.75 20.65
N GLN A 10 9.77 -30.01 19.90
CA GLN A 10 9.15 -29.02 19.03
C GLN A 10 8.69 -27.86 19.92
N VAL A 11 9.45 -26.77 19.91
CA VAL A 11 8.99 -25.48 20.43
C VAL A 11 7.76 -25.11 19.60
N PRO A 12 6.62 -24.75 20.22
CA PRO A 12 5.49 -24.22 19.47
C PRO A 12 5.98 -23.03 18.64
N GLN A 13 5.98 -23.15 17.31
CA GLN A 13 6.28 -22.04 16.44
C GLN A 13 5.05 -21.14 16.44
N HIS A 14 5.18 -19.96 17.03
CA HIS A 14 4.20 -18.90 16.83
C HIS A 14 4.10 -18.64 15.31
N PRO A 15 2.88 -18.51 14.76
CA PRO A 15 2.72 -18.20 13.35
C PRO A 15 3.37 -16.83 13.08
N VAL A 16 4.05 -16.72 11.95
CA VAL A 16 4.84 -15.53 11.59
C VAL A 16 4.35 -14.99 10.26
N GLN A 17 4.31 -13.66 10.16
CA GLN A 17 3.96 -13.01 8.91
C GLN A 17 4.92 -13.42 7.78
N PRO A 18 4.43 -13.69 6.55
CA PRO A 18 5.27 -14.09 5.43
C PRO A 18 6.34 -13.06 5.06
N LEU A 19 7.52 -13.55 4.64
CA LEU A 19 8.53 -12.72 3.99
C LEU A 19 8.13 -12.45 2.53
N LEU A 20 8.32 -11.21 2.07
CA LEU A 20 7.94 -10.76 0.73
C LEU A 20 9.12 -10.42 -0.18
N SER A 21 10.32 -10.26 0.36
CA SER A 21 11.46 -9.65 -0.35
C SER A 21 11.86 -10.35 -1.66
N ASP A 22 11.73 -11.68 -1.70
CA ASP A 22 12.12 -12.49 -2.87
C ASP A 22 10.95 -12.86 -3.79
N ALA A 23 9.72 -12.51 -3.39
CA ALA A 23 8.53 -12.86 -4.14
C ALA A 23 8.38 -11.99 -5.40
N VAL A 24 7.90 -12.62 -6.47
CA VAL A 24 7.58 -11.96 -7.73
C VAL A 24 6.09 -11.65 -7.74
N ILE A 25 5.75 -10.40 -8.04
CA ILE A 25 4.37 -9.94 -8.11
C ILE A 25 4.00 -9.53 -9.55
N ALA A 26 2.81 -9.96 -9.97
CA ALA A 26 2.06 -9.36 -11.06
C ALA A 26 0.65 -8.99 -10.55
N LEU A 27 0.17 -7.77 -10.81
CA LEU A 27 -1.11 -7.28 -10.32
C LEU A 27 -1.84 -6.42 -11.35
N ARG A 28 -3.16 -6.39 -11.22
CA ARG A 28 -4.06 -5.37 -11.75
C ARG A 28 -5.26 -5.37 -10.81
N ALA A 29 -5.45 -4.28 -10.09
CA ALA A 29 -6.41 -4.23 -9.00
C ALA A 29 -7.81 -4.69 -9.43
N PRO A 30 -8.51 -5.47 -8.58
CA PRO A 30 -8.12 -5.94 -7.25
C PRO A 30 -7.44 -7.33 -7.27
N THR A 31 -6.88 -7.76 -8.41
CA THR A 31 -6.22 -9.06 -8.57
C THR A 31 -4.71 -8.95 -8.43
N GLN A 32 -4.10 -9.89 -7.70
CA GLN A 32 -2.65 -10.00 -7.54
C GLN A 32 -2.19 -11.46 -7.56
N VAL A 33 -1.00 -11.69 -8.12
CA VAL A 33 -0.37 -13.01 -8.21
C VAL A 33 1.03 -12.93 -7.62
N TRP A 34 1.29 -13.72 -6.60
CA TRP A 34 2.57 -13.81 -5.89
C TRP A 34 3.21 -15.17 -6.14
N SER A 35 4.42 -15.17 -6.70
CA SER A 35 5.12 -16.39 -7.11
C SER A 35 6.60 -16.39 -6.76
N GLY A 36 7.21 -17.57 -6.88
CA GLY A 36 8.65 -17.70 -6.97
C GLY A 36 9.22 -17.05 -8.23
N ARG A 37 10.55 -17.01 -8.33
CA ARG A 37 11.29 -16.50 -9.50
C ARG A 37 11.16 -17.40 -10.74
N ASP A 38 10.68 -18.62 -10.54
CA ASP A 38 10.27 -19.59 -11.55
C ASP A 38 8.81 -19.40 -12.00
N GLY A 39 8.05 -18.51 -11.36
CA GLY A 39 6.64 -18.27 -11.65
C GLY A 39 5.69 -19.28 -11.03
N ASP A 40 6.19 -20.36 -10.41
CA ASP A 40 5.37 -21.30 -9.69
C ASP A 40 4.93 -20.73 -8.33
N LEU A 41 3.79 -21.21 -7.84
CA LEU A 41 3.18 -20.80 -6.57
C LEU A 41 3.18 -21.97 -5.60
N GLY A 42 3.50 -21.72 -4.34
CA GLY A 42 3.29 -22.64 -3.22
C GLY A 42 4.49 -22.81 -2.29
N ALA A 43 5.67 -22.36 -2.72
CA ALA A 43 6.92 -22.51 -1.99
C ALA A 43 7.00 -21.58 -0.77
N ALA A 44 6.44 -20.37 -0.88
CA ALA A 44 6.36 -19.39 0.20
C ALA A 44 4.93 -19.26 0.75
N PRO A 45 4.75 -18.89 2.03
CA PRO A 45 3.43 -18.62 2.62
C PRO A 45 2.57 -17.58 1.89
N ILE A 46 3.18 -16.57 1.26
CA ILE A 46 2.47 -15.54 0.47
C ILE A 46 2.09 -16.02 -0.94
N ASP A 47 2.67 -17.09 -1.45
CA ASP A 47 2.40 -17.50 -2.82
C ASP A 47 0.91 -17.76 -3.02
N GLY A 48 0.42 -17.34 -4.19
CA GLY A 48 -0.96 -17.55 -4.57
C GLY A 48 -1.52 -16.53 -5.56
N ILE A 49 -2.77 -16.75 -5.91
CA ILE A 49 -3.59 -15.84 -6.73
C ILE A 49 -4.70 -15.30 -5.83
N TYR A 50 -4.77 -13.98 -5.71
CA TYR A 50 -5.70 -13.28 -4.85
C TYR A 50 -6.61 -12.38 -5.68
N HIS A 51 -7.84 -12.19 -5.21
CA HIS A 51 -8.78 -11.23 -5.74
C HIS A 51 -9.52 -10.59 -4.55
N GLY A 52 -9.30 -9.28 -4.35
CA GLY A 52 -9.61 -8.63 -3.08
C GLY A 52 -8.87 -9.25 -1.91
N ASP A 53 -9.55 -9.44 -0.78
CA ASP A 53 -8.99 -9.98 0.46
C ASP A 53 -9.04 -11.53 0.54
N VAL A 54 -9.15 -12.23 -0.58
CA VAL A 54 -9.24 -13.70 -0.63
C VAL A 54 -8.14 -14.29 -1.52
N ARG A 55 -7.41 -15.29 -1.02
CA ARG A 55 -6.52 -16.14 -1.84
C ARG A 55 -7.33 -17.22 -2.54
N HIS A 56 -7.64 -17.06 -3.81
CA HIS A 56 -8.38 -18.07 -4.58
C HIS A 56 -7.57 -19.33 -4.85
N VAL A 57 -6.25 -19.19 -5.06
CA VAL A 57 -5.34 -20.29 -5.40
C VAL A 57 -4.12 -20.22 -4.51
N ARG A 58 -3.79 -21.35 -3.87
CA ARG A 58 -2.58 -21.49 -3.05
C ARG A 58 -1.37 -21.90 -3.88
N ASP A 59 -1.53 -22.96 -4.67
CA ASP A 59 -0.44 -23.56 -5.43
C ASP A 59 -0.77 -23.59 -6.92
N LEU A 60 0.24 -23.34 -7.74
CA LEU A 60 0.16 -23.47 -9.18
C LEU A 60 1.54 -23.82 -9.72
N VAL A 61 1.64 -24.99 -10.36
CA VAL A 61 2.90 -25.52 -10.88
C VAL A 61 2.76 -25.85 -12.35
N LEU A 62 3.78 -25.47 -13.14
CA LEU A 62 3.97 -25.88 -14.52
C LEU A 62 4.97 -27.04 -14.59
N GLU A 63 4.52 -28.19 -15.07
CA GLU A 63 5.38 -29.37 -15.29
C GLU A 63 5.48 -29.72 -16.78
N CYS A 64 6.63 -30.26 -17.17
CA CYS A 64 6.84 -30.91 -18.45
C CYS A 64 7.11 -32.39 -18.20
N ALA A 65 6.35 -33.31 -18.80
CA ALA A 65 6.49 -34.74 -18.49
C ALA A 65 7.85 -35.30 -18.94
N GLU A 66 8.42 -34.74 -19.99
CA GLU A 66 9.66 -35.20 -20.62
C GLU A 66 10.93 -34.52 -20.09
N SER A 67 10.81 -33.45 -19.29
CA SER A 67 11.96 -32.68 -18.81
C SER A 67 11.64 -31.92 -17.53
N ALA A 68 12.63 -31.73 -16.67
CA ALA A 68 12.56 -30.65 -15.68
C ALA A 68 12.41 -29.30 -16.40
N VAL A 69 11.64 -28.39 -15.81
CA VAL A 69 11.52 -27.00 -16.29
C VAL A 69 12.58 -26.17 -15.57
N GLU A 70 13.65 -25.82 -16.29
CA GLU A 70 14.81 -25.13 -15.70
C GLU A 70 14.77 -23.64 -16.03
N TYR A 71 14.27 -22.83 -15.10
CA TYR A 71 14.17 -21.38 -15.29
C TYR A 71 15.53 -20.69 -15.27
N VAL A 72 15.77 -19.85 -16.28
CA VAL A 72 17.04 -19.14 -16.51
C VAL A 72 16.86 -17.62 -16.61
N SER A 73 15.64 -17.11 -16.76
CA SER A 73 15.36 -15.68 -16.84
C SER A 73 14.00 -15.30 -16.29
N LEU A 74 13.93 -14.13 -15.66
CA LEU A 74 12.72 -13.46 -15.19
C LEU A 74 12.74 -12.02 -15.71
N ALA A 75 11.66 -11.60 -16.37
CA ALA A 75 11.51 -10.24 -16.89
C ALA A 75 10.12 -9.68 -16.50
N PRO A 76 10.04 -8.81 -15.49
CA PRO A 76 8.86 -7.99 -15.26
C PRO A 76 8.76 -6.95 -16.38
N GLU A 77 7.79 -7.10 -17.27
CA GLU A 77 7.56 -6.18 -18.39
C GLU A 77 6.66 -5.01 -17.97
N SER A 78 5.74 -5.26 -17.04
CA SER A 78 4.93 -4.26 -16.34
C SER A 78 4.45 -4.79 -14.99
N ALA A 79 3.73 -3.97 -14.22
CA ALA A 79 3.04 -4.32 -12.99
C ALA A 79 2.09 -5.49 -13.19
N SER A 80 1.49 -5.62 -14.38
CA SER A 80 0.52 -6.65 -14.72
C SER A 80 1.02 -7.71 -15.69
N HIS A 81 2.31 -7.72 -16.05
CA HIS A 81 2.88 -8.63 -17.05
C HIS A 81 4.30 -9.08 -16.69
N VAL A 82 4.49 -10.39 -16.55
CA VAL A 82 5.79 -10.99 -16.24
C VAL A 82 6.07 -12.14 -17.20
N VAL A 83 7.31 -12.21 -17.70
CA VAL A 83 7.79 -13.26 -18.59
C VAL A 83 8.86 -14.08 -17.89
N PHE A 84 8.68 -15.41 -17.88
CA PHE A 84 9.63 -16.38 -17.36
C PHE A 84 10.20 -17.20 -18.51
N GLY A 85 11.53 -17.33 -18.55
CA GLY A 85 12.22 -18.13 -19.57
C GLY A 85 12.87 -19.35 -18.93
N ALA A 86 12.61 -20.52 -19.51
CA ALA A 86 13.11 -21.80 -19.05
C ALA A 86 13.67 -22.66 -20.18
N LEU A 87 14.42 -23.69 -19.81
CA LEU A 87 14.98 -24.70 -20.70
C LEU A 87 14.33 -26.06 -20.44
N LEU A 88 14.18 -26.87 -21.49
CA LEU A 88 13.66 -28.25 -21.41
C LEU A 88 14.73 -29.25 -21.85
N ARG A 89 15.81 -29.36 -21.07
CA ARG A 89 17.00 -30.14 -21.45
C ARG A 89 16.78 -31.65 -21.56
N GLY A 90 15.69 -32.18 -20.99
CA GLY A 90 15.28 -33.59 -21.16
C GLY A 90 14.70 -33.90 -22.54
N VAL A 91 14.28 -32.88 -23.30
CA VAL A 91 13.75 -33.00 -24.67
C VAL A 91 14.85 -32.74 -25.73
N ASP A 92 15.97 -32.17 -25.31
CA ASP A 92 17.03 -31.65 -26.17
C ASP A 92 17.86 -32.73 -26.89
N ASP A 93 18.72 -32.31 -27.83
CA ASP A 93 19.75 -33.18 -28.37
C ASP A 93 21.02 -33.19 -27.47
N ALA A 94 21.96 -34.09 -27.76
CA ALA A 94 23.15 -34.29 -26.91
C ALA A 94 24.24 -33.19 -27.06
N ARG A 95 23.88 -32.00 -27.55
CA ARG A 95 24.82 -30.86 -27.71
C ARG A 95 25.03 -30.10 -26.39
N PRO A 96 26.14 -29.35 -26.28
CA PRO A 96 26.40 -28.55 -25.09
C PRO A 96 25.47 -27.34 -24.94
N ASP A 97 25.00 -26.77 -26.04
CA ASP A 97 24.11 -25.60 -26.03
C ASP A 97 22.64 -26.04 -26.06
N PRO A 98 21.78 -25.51 -25.17
CA PRO A 98 20.37 -25.91 -25.13
C PRO A 98 19.62 -25.41 -26.37
N THR A 99 18.82 -26.28 -26.98
CA THR A 99 18.08 -26.02 -28.23
C THR A 99 16.57 -26.06 -28.07
N VAL A 100 16.06 -26.44 -26.89
CA VAL A 100 14.63 -26.42 -26.55
C VAL A 100 14.35 -25.46 -25.38
N ARG A 101 13.54 -24.44 -25.65
CA ARG A 101 13.19 -23.37 -24.70
C ARG A 101 11.68 -23.37 -24.43
N LEU A 102 11.32 -23.09 -23.19
CA LEU A 102 9.97 -22.77 -22.75
C LEU A 102 9.91 -21.28 -22.35
N VAL A 103 8.87 -20.58 -22.79
CA VAL A 103 8.55 -19.22 -22.33
C VAL A 103 7.15 -19.24 -21.72
N ARG A 104 7.04 -18.74 -20.50
CA ARG A 104 5.78 -18.52 -19.79
C ARG A 104 5.51 -17.02 -19.74
N ASP A 105 4.49 -16.58 -20.46
CA ASP A 105 3.99 -15.19 -20.48
C ASP A 105 2.76 -15.12 -19.56
N ARG A 106 2.86 -14.39 -18.45
CA ARG A 106 1.80 -14.23 -17.44
C ARG A 106 1.23 -12.81 -17.47
N ARG A 107 -0.08 -12.69 -17.63
CA ARG A 107 -0.81 -11.40 -17.62
C ARG A 107 -1.93 -11.39 -16.60
N VAL A 108 -2.00 -10.33 -15.80
CA VAL A 108 -3.02 -10.13 -14.76
C VAL A 108 -3.96 -9.00 -15.16
N GLY A 109 -5.26 -9.21 -14.96
CA GLY A 109 -6.32 -8.22 -15.15
C GLY A 109 -7.29 -8.20 -13.96
N ASP A 110 -8.24 -7.27 -13.98
CA ASP A 110 -9.34 -7.27 -13.01
C ASP A 110 -10.12 -8.59 -13.11
N GLY A 111 -10.13 -9.36 -12.02
CA GLY A 111 -10.73 -10.69 -11.95
C GLY A 111 -10.17 -11.70 -12.96
N ALA A 112 -8.98 -11.48 -13.53
CA ALA A 112 -8.46 -12.30 -14.62
C ALA A 112 -6.97 -12.60 -14.50
N LEU A 113 -6.60 -13.83 -14.86
CA LEU A 113 -5.22 -14.26 -15.12
C LEU A 113 -5.20 -15.00 -16.45
N ALA A 114 -4.21 -14.71 -17.28
CA ALA A 114 -3.94 -15.46 -18.50
C ALA A 114 -2.47 -15.87 -18.53
N GLU A 115 -2.21 -17.12 -18.91
CA GLU A 115 -0.86 -17.57 -19.22
C GLU A 115 -0.79 -18.23 -20.58
N THR A 116 0.29 -17.93 -21.32
CA THR A 116 0.67 -18.62 -22.55
C THR A 116 2.03 -19.27 -22.35
N TRP A 117 2.11 -20.55 -22.67
CA TRP A 117 3.33 -21.37 -22.59
C TRP A 117 3.79 -21.72 -23.99
N THR A 118 4.89 -21.13 -24.42
CA THR A 118 5.46 -21.33 -25.75
C THR A 118 6.67 -22.25 -25.66
N VAL A 119 6.61 -23.42 -26.30
CA VAL A 119 7.77 -24.29 -26.49
C VAL A 119 8.37 -24.00 -27.86
N THR A 120 9.63 -23.58 -27.90
CA THR A 120 10.39 -23.38 -29.13
C THR A 120 11.51 -24.41 -29.20
N SER A 121 11.61 -25.12 -30.33
CA SER A 121 12.62 -26.14 -30.56
C SER A 121 13.48 -25.78 -31.76
N HIS A 122 14.81 -25.93 -31.65
CA HIS A 122 15.73 -25.86 -32.78
C HIS A 122 16.18 -27.26 -33.26
N LEU A 123 15.54 -28.31 -32.76
CA LEU A 123 15.79 -29.69 -33.20
C LEU A 123 15.45 -29.88 -34.68
N ALA A 124 16.17 -30.79 -35.33
CA ALA A 124 15.99 -31.10 -36.76
C ALA A 124 14.73 -31.92 -37.05
N GLU A 125 14.20 -32.62 -36.04
CA GLU A 125 13.01 -33.46 -36.12
C GLU A 125 11.90 -32.90 -35.23
N PRO A 126 10.61 -33.11 -35.57
CA PRO A 126 9.51 -32.76 -34.71
C PRO A 126 9.58 -33.56 -33.40
N THR A 127 9.17 -32.94 -32.30
CA THR A 127 9.14 -33.57 -30.97
C THR A 127 7.78 -33.36 -30.31
N ARG A 128 7.40 -34.27 -29.42
CA ARG A 128 6.19 -34.15 -28.63
C ARG A 128 6.54 -33.78 -27.20
N VAL A 129 5.85 -32.78 -26.67
CA VAL A 129 6.03 -32.30 -25.30
C VAL A 129 4.67 -32.30 -24.61
N THR A 130 4.63 -32.81 -23.38
CA THR A 130 3.43 -32.84 -22.55
C THR A 130 3.56 -31.83 -21.42
N LEU A 131 2.78 -30.76 -21.47
CA LEU A 131 2.73 -29.75 -20.41
C LEU A 131 1.56 -30.04 -19.47
N ARG A 132 1.78 -29.88 -18.16
CA ARG A 132 0.76 -30.01 -17.13
C ARG A 132 0.72 -28.76 -16.27
N LEU A 133 -0.50 -28.24 -16.07
CA LEU A 133 -0.84 -27.26 -15.06
C LEU A 133 -1.45 -28.00 -13.88
N ARG A 134 -0.90 -27.82 -12.69
CA ARG A 134 -1.52 -28.29 -11.45
C ARG A 134 -1.83 -27.09 -10.57
N LEU A 135 -3.10 -26.91 -10.19
CA LEU A 135 -3.61 -25.76 -9.44
C LEU A 135 -4.42 -26.21 -8.22
N ARG A 136 -4.14 -25.67 -7.03
CA ARG A 136 -4.90 -25.95 -5.79
C ARG A 136 -5.75 -24.76 -5.36
N PRO A 137 -7.09 -24.84 -5.45
CA PRO A 137 -7.98 -23.83 -4.87
C PRO A 137 -7.81 -23.75 -3.35
N ASP A 138 -7.95 -22.56 -2.76
CA ASP A 138 -7.69 -22.31 -1.33
C ASP A 138 -8.83 -21.56 -0.63
N PHE A 139 -9.14 -20.34 -1.10
CA PHE A 139 -10.10 -19.40 -0.51
C PHE A 139 -9.78 -18.96 0.93
N ALA A 140 -8.49 -18.94 1.31
CA ALA A 140 -8.07 -18.38 2.60
C ALA A 140 -8.22 -16.85 2.62
N SER A 141 -8.55 -16.29 3.79
CA SER A 141 -8.59 -14.84 3.96
C SER A 141 -7.19 -14.25 3.92
N MET A 142 -7.06 -13.01 3.44
CA MET A 142 -5.80 -12.27 3.47
C MET A 142 -5.25 -12.13 4.90
N HIS A 143 -6.14 -12.02 5.89
CA HIS A 143 -5.79 -11.93 7.30
C HIS A 143 -5.12 -13.20 7.81
N ASP A 144 -5.65 -14.39 7.46
CA ASP A 144 -5.04 -15.66 7.84
C ASP A 144 -3.67 -15.86 7.19
N VAL A 145 -3.51 -15.42 5.93
CA VAL A 145 -2.22 -15.43 5.24
C VAL A 145 -1.24 -14.48 5.93
N LYS A 146 -1.66 -13.24 6.20
CA LYS A 146 -0.85 -12.21 6.88
C LYS A 146 -0.42 -12.67 8.26
N ALA A 147 -1.29 -13.34 9.00
CA ALA A 147 -0.98 -13.86 10.33
C ALA A 147 -0.09 -15.11 10.32
N GLY A 148 0.22 -15.70 9.16
CA GLY A 148 0.98 -16.96 9.06
C GLY A 148 0.16 -18.20 9.47
N LEU A 149 -1.17 -18.09 9.45
CA LEU A 149 -2.10 -19.18 9.80
C LEU A 149 -2.43 -20.07 8.58
N ALA A 150 -2.24 -19.54 7.38
CA ALA A 150 -2.62 -20.19 6.11
C ALA A 150 -1.48 -20.99 5.43
N ASP A 151 -0.61 -21.62 6.21
CA ASP A 151 0.67 -22.21 5.75
C ASP A 151 0.56 -23.63 5.16
N GLY A 152 -0.64 -24.22 5.07
CA GLY A 152 -0.84 -25.59 4.55
C GLY A 152 -0.16 -26.71 5.37
N ARG A 153 0.69 -26.38 6.34
CA ARG A 153 1.32 -27.30 7.29
C ARG A 153 0.38 -27.57 8.46
N GLY A 154 -0.66 -28.36 8.20
CA GLY A 154 -1.31 -29.15 9.24
C GLY A 154 -2.08 -28.39 10.33
N HIS A 155 -2.85 -27.37 9.98
CA HIS A 155 -4.13 -27.24 10.67
C HIS A 155 -5.09 -28.25 10.02
N PRO A 156 -5.54 -29.28 10.73
CA PRO A 156 -6.55 -30.17 10.18
C PRO A 156 -7.77 -29.33 9.84
N THR A 157 -8.29 -29.51 8.63
CA THR A 157 -9.73 -29.43 8.42
C THR A 157 -10.38 -30.20 9.58
N ALA A 158 -11.02 -29.47 10.49
CA ALA A 158 -11.51 -29.90 11.81
C ALA A 158 -10.45 -30.04 12.93
N ALA A 159 -10.30 -28.99 13.74
CA ALA A 159 -10.15 -29.11 15.19
C ALA A 159 -10.77 -27.88 15.88
N GLU A 160 -11.83 -28.13 16.64
CA GLU A 160 -12.57 -27.17 17.44
C GLU A 160 -11.65 -26.56 18.51
N THR A 161 -11.35 -25.26 18.40
CA THR A 161 -10.87 -24.50 19.55
C THR A 161 -11.84 -23.36 19.83
N THR A 162 -12.50 -23.44 20.98
CA THR A 162 -13.54 -22.52 21.42
C THR A 162 -12.97 -21.23 21.98
N THR A 163 -13.25 -20.11 21.34
CA THR A 163 -13.34 -18.79 22.00
C THR A 163 -14.75 -18.23 21.82
N ALA A 164 -15.19 -17.45 22.81
CA ALA A 164 -16.56 -17.03 23.02
C ALA A 164 -16.92 -15.76 22.24
N ALA A 165 -18.12 -15.77 21.65
CA ALA A 165 -18.87 -14.65 21.06
C ALA A 165 -18.28 -13.98 19.79
N GLY A 166 -18.66 -14.52 18.63
CA GLY A 166 -18.48 -13.95 17.30
C GLY A 166 -18.78 -15.00 16.23
N ALA A 167 -19.49 -14.68 15.16
CA ALA A 167 -19.99 -15.65 14.18
C ALA A 167 -18.85 -16.47 13.54
N ARG A 168 -18.86 -17.79 13.75
CA ARG A 168 -17.93 -18.74 13.12
C ARG A 168 -18.32 -18.92 11.65
N GLN A 169 -17.43 -18.61 10.72
CA GLN A 169 -17.51 -19.15 9.37
C GLN A 169 -17.12 -20.63 9.44
N ASP A 170 -18.08 -21.52 9.20
CA ASP A 170 -17.78 -22.90 8.84
C ASP A 170 -16.72 -22.86 7.72
N ALA A 171 -15.65 -23.63 7.83
CA ALA A 171 -14.71 -23.83 6.73
C ALA A 171 -15.50 -24.43 5.56
N ALA A 172 -15.97 -23.55 4.66
CA ALA A 172 -16.82 -23.93 3.56
C ALA A 172 -16.01 -24.92 2.70
N ARG A 173 -16.55 -26.13 2.53
CA ARG A 173 -15.92 -27.13 1.66
C ARG A 173 -15.84 -26.55 0.26
N VAL A 174 -14.63 -26.45 -0.28
CA VAL A 174 -14.41 -26.04 -1.66
C VAL A 174 -15.12 -27.02 -2.58
N ALA A 175 -16.09 -26.53 -3.35
CA ALA A 175 -16.83 -27.33 -4.32
C ALA A 175 -16.19 -27.18 -5.70
N ILE A 176 -15.77 -28.28 -6.32
CA ILE A 176 -15.15 -28.29 -7.65
C ILE A 176 -16.06 -28.98 -8.65
N THR A 177 -16.34 -28.32 -9.77
CA THR A 177 -17.09 -28.87 -10.90
C THR A 177 -16.25 -28.81 -12.17
N THR A 178 -16.07 -29.95 -12.84
CA THR A 178 -15.30 -30.04 -14.09
C THR A 178 -16.21 -30.17 -15.31
N ARG A 179 -15.80 -29.56 -16.42
CA ARG A 179 -16.36 -29.72 -17.77
C ARG A 179 -15.21 -29.92 -18.76
N PRO A 180 -15.45 -30.40 -19.98
CA PRO A 180 -14.40 -30.47 -21.00
C PRO A 180 -13.72 -29.10 -21.18
N GLY A 181 -12.40 -29.06 -20.99
CA GLY A 181 -11.59 -27.84 -21.11
C GLY A 181 -11.74 -26.82 -19.98
N SER A 182 -12.49 -27.10 -18.89
CA SER A 182 -12.72 -26.12 -17.83
C SER A 182 -13.02 -26.74 -16.46
N ALA A 183 -12.66 -26.03 -15.38
CA ALA A 183 -13.07 -26.37 -14.03
C ALA A 183 -13.43 -25.11 -13.23
N THR A 184 -14.50 -25.19 -12.44
CA THR A 184 -14.92 -24.13 -11.52
C THR A 184 -14.78 -24.61 -10.10
N ALA A 185 -14.15 -23.81 -9.23
CA ALA A 185 -14.12 -24.03 -7.78
C ALA A 185 -14.80 -22.86 -7.07
N ALA A 186 -15.54 -23.13 -6.00
CA ALA A 186 -16.24 -22.10 -5.24
C ALA A 186 -16.22 -22.36 -3.73
N SER A 187 -16.22 -21.28 -2.95
CA SER A 187 -16.36 -21.26 -1.50
C SER A 187 -17.06 -19.95 -1.08
N GLY A 188 -18.28 -20.04 -0.54
CA GLY A 188 -19.07 -18.87 -0.20
C GLY A 188 -19.41 -18.00 -1.43
N SER A 189 -19.13 -16.70 -1.36
CA SER A 189 -19.30 -15.73 -2.46
C SER A 189 -18.18 -15.77 -3.49
N ALA A 190 -17.04 -16.36 -3.14
CA ALA A 190 -15.85 -16.39 -3.97
C ALA A 190 -15.84 -17.64 -4.87
N HIS A 191 -15.53 -17.44 -6.14
CA HIS A 191 -15.33 -18.54 -7.08
C HIS A 191 -14.24 -18.23 -8.10
N LEU A 192 -13.67 -19.30 -8.66
CA LEU A 192 -12.71 -19.26 -9.75
C LEU A 192 -13.16 -20.21 -10.86
N THR A 193 -12.90 -19.83 -12.12
CA THR A 193 -13.11 -20.69 -13.29
C THR A 193 -11.84 -20.74 -14.12
N LEU A 194 -11.23 -21.92 -14.18
CA LEU A 194 -10.12 -22.24 -15.06
C LEU A 194 -10.65 -22.66 -16.43
N THR A 195 -10.05 -22.12 -17.49
CA THR A 195 -10.30 -22.53 -18.87
C THR A 195 -8.96 -22.88 -19.51
N ALA A 196 -8.83 -24.12 -19.99
CA ALA A 196 -7.65 -24.63 -20.64
C ALA A 196 -7.99 -24.96 -22.11
N ALA A 197 -7.66 -24.05 -23.02
CA ALA A 197 -7.92 -24.24 -24.44
C ALA A 197 -7.13 -25.45 -24.95
N ASP A 198 -7.79 -26.40 -25.61
CA ASP A 198 -7.21 -27.65 -26.12
C ASP A 198 -6.54 -28.56 -25.04
N GLY A 199 -6.77 -28.24 -23.76
CA GLY A 199 -6.28 -28.99 -22.61
C GLY A 199 -7.33 -29.93 -22.05
N ALA A 200 -6.88 -31.11 -21.59
CA ALA A 200 -7.72 -32.03 -20.83
C ALA A 200 -7.73 -31.61 -19.36
N VAL A 201 -8.91 -31.23 -18.83
CA VAL A 201 -9.08 -30.79 -17.43
C VAL A 201 -9.67 -31.91 -16.58
N SER A 202 -9.10 -32.12 -15.39
CA SER A 202 -9.57 -33.10 -14.40
C SER A 202 -9.34 -32.60 -12.97
N THR A 203 -9.90 -33.31 -11.99
CA THR A 203 -9.68 -33.06 -10.56
C THR A 203 -8.91 -34.23 -9.97
N THR A 204 -7.94 -33.95 -9.10
CA THR A 204 -7.17 -34.98 -8.39
C THR A 204 -7.79 -35.32 -7.03
N PRO A 205 -7.50 -36.50 -6.45
CA PRO A 205 -8.09 -36.92 -5.17
C PRO A 205 -7.82 -35.99 -3.99
N ASP A 206 -6.73 -35.22 -4.05
CA ASP A 206 -6.36 -34.22 -3.05
C ASP A 206 -6.97 -32.82 -3.32
N GLY A 207 -7.95 -32.73 -4.23
CA GLY A 207 -8.72 -31.51 -4.46
C GLY A 207 -8.04 -30.47 -5.35
N ALA A 208 -6.98 -30.82 -6.09
CA ALA A 208 -6.39 -29.94 -7.09
C ALA A 208 -7.07 -30.10 -8.46
N ILE A 209 -6.98 -29.06 -9.28
CA ILE A 209 -7.38 -29.04 -10.69
C ILE A 209 -6.12 -29.26 -11.53
N GLU A 210 -6.17 -30.20 -12.47
CA GLU A 210 -5.09 -30.48 -13.40
C GLU A 210 -5.56 -30.24 -14.84
N ALA A 211 -4.75 -29.52 -15.62
CA ALA A 211 -4.93 -29.37 -17.06
C ALA A 211 -3.69 -29.89 -17.80
N THR A 212 -3.89 -30.74 -18.81
CA THR A 212 -2.77 -31.34 -19.59
C THR A 212 -2.90 -31.02 -21.07
N TRP A 213 -1.78 -30.66 -21.70
CA TRP A 213 -1.64 -30.46 -23.14
C TRP A 213 -0.59 -31.39 -23.71
N SER A 214 -0.89 -32.00 -24.86
CA SER A 214 0.11 -32.72 -25.67
C SER A 214 0.42 -31.90 -26.91
N LEU A 215 1.59 -31.28 -26.93
CA LEU A 215 2.03 -30.38 -27.99
C LEU A 215 2.93 -31.12 -28.98
N ASP A 216 2.55 -31.09 -30.26
CA ASP A 216 3.44 -31.48 -31.37
C ASP A 216 4.26 -30.27 -31.81
N VAL A 217 5.52 -30.20 -31.37
CA VAL A 217 6.44 -29.10 -31.70
C VAL A 217 7.13 -29.43 -33.02
N PRO A 218 6.92 -28.64 -34.10
CA PRO A 218 7.57 -28.91 -35.39
C PRO A 218 9.10 -28.79 -35.30
N ALA A 219 9.81 -29.46 -36.21
CA ALA A 219 11.24 -29.25 -36.40
C ALA A 219 11.54 -27.76 -36.63
N ARG A 220 12.47 -27.20 -35.86
CA ARG A 220 12.82 -25.77 -35.89
C ARG A 220 11.60 -24.83 -35.71
N GLY A 221 10.57 -25.30 -35.02
CA GLY A 221 9.29 -24.62 -34.88
C GLY A 221 8.94 -24.30 -33.43
N ARG A 222 7.69 -23.89 -33.24
CA ARG A 222 7.10 -23.62 -31.93
C ARG A 222 5.70 -24.20 -31.83
N ALA A 223 5.28 -24.51 -30.60
CA ALA A 223 3.90 -24.83 -30.25
C ALA A 223 3.53 -24.13 -28.94
N GLU A 224 2.24 -23.87 -28.75
CA GLU A 224 1.73 -23.08 -27.62
C GLU A 224 0.62 -23.82 -26.89
N ALA A 225 0.62 -23.70 -25.57
CA ALA A 225 -0.52 -24.00 -24.71
C ALA A 225 -0.96 -22.71 -24.01
N ALA A 226 -2.27 -22.52 -23.84
CA ALA A 226 -2.80 -21.33 -23.18
C ALA A 226 -3.94 -21.69 -22.23
N TRP A 227 -4.01 -20.95 -21.12
CA TRP A 227 -5.09 -21.07 -20.16
C TRP A 227 -5.41 -19.72 -19.52
N THR A 228 -6.62 -19.62 -19.00
CA THR A 228 -7.09 -18.45 -18.27
C THR A 228 -7.76 -18.86 -16.97
N LEU A 229 -7.79 -17.93 -16.02
CA LEU A 229 -8.51 -18.03 -14.77
C LEU A 229 -9.37 -16.78 -14.62
N ALA A 230 -10.68 -16.96 -14.52
CA ALA A 230 -11.61 -15.92 -14.12
C ALA A 230 -11.87 -16.02 -12.61
N LEU A 231 -11.77 -14.91 -11.90
CA LEU A 231 -11.94 -14.78 -10.46
C LEU A 231 -13.11 -13.85 -10.21
N HIS A 232 -13.97 -14.24 -9.28
CA HIS A 232 -15.14 -13.46 -8.93
C HIS A 232 -15.39 -13.57 -7.44
N ASP A 233 -15.68 -12.44 -6.81
CA ASP A 233 -16.21 -12.37 -5.45
C ASP A 233 -17.31 -11.29 -5.38
N GLU A 234 -18.52 -11.74 -5.04
CA GLU A 234 -19.69 -10.88 -4.88
C GLU A 234 -19.58 -9.98 -3.65
N ALA A 235 -18.71 -10.31 -2.68
CA ALA A 235 -18.52 -9.55 -1.45
C ALA A 235 -17.60 -8.34 -1.59
N LEU A 236 -16.94 -8.13 -2.73
CA LEU A 236 -16.01 -7.00 -2.89
C LEU A 236 -16.73 -5.66 -2.81
N VAL A 237 -16.16 -4.78 -2.01
CA VAL A 237 -16.57 -3.39 -1.81
C VAL A 237 -15.81 -2.41 -2.70
N VAL A 238 -14.91 -2.92 -3.54
CA VAL A 238 -14.11 -2.18 -4.53
C VAL A 238 -14.02 -2.98 -5.83
N ARG A 239 -13.77 -2.30 -6.96
CA ARG A 239 -13.55 -2.89 -8.29
C ARG A 239 -12.31 -2.29 -8.94
N GLY A 240 -11.75 -2.95 -9.96
CA GLY A 240 -10.65 -2.39 -10.74
C GLY A 240 -11.11 -1.20 -11.57
N ALA A 241 -10.34 -0.11 -11.55
CA ALA A 241 -10.59 1.03 -12.42
C ALA A 241 -10.39 0.65 -13.90
N GLN A 242 -11.16 1.28 -14.78
CA GLN A 242 -11.04 1.08 -16.22
C GLN A 242 -10.08 2.10 -16.85
N GLY A 243 -9.52 1.76 -18.02
CA GLY A 243 -8.57 2.60 -18.74
C GLY A 243 -7.17 2.59 -18.13
N THR A 244 -6.34 3.56 -18.52
CA THR A 244 -4.94 3.68 -18.09
C THR A 244 -4.69 5.04 -17.45
N TRP A 245 -3.77 5.10 -16.51
CA TRP A 245 -3.31 6.29 -15.82
C TRP A 245 -1.77 6.43 -15.91
N PRO A 246 -1.23 7.66 -16.08
CA PRO A 246 -1.95 8.88 -16.45
C PRO A 246 -2.69 8.70 -17.78
N ALA A 247 -3.85 9.37 -17.95
CA ALA A 247 -4.64 9.22 -19.15
C ALA A 247 -3.80 9.61 -20.38
N ALA A 248 -3.62 8.67 -21.31
CA ALA A 248 -3.00 8.96 -22.60
C ALA A 248 -3.96 9.85 -23.42
N THR A 249 -3.53 11.04 -23.83
CA THR A 249 -4.27 11.80 -24.85
C THR A 249 -4.31 10.97 -26.13
N PRO A 250 -5.42 10.89 -26.89
CA PRO A 250 -5.43 10.10 -28.13
C PRO A 250 -4.31 10.54 -29.09
N GLY A 251 -3.29 9.70 -29.26
CA GLY A 251 -2.11 9.97 -30.09
C GLY A 251 -0.78 10.15 -29.33
N GLU A 252 -0.81 10.30 -28.01
CA GLU A 252 0.37 10.43 -27.16
C GLU A 252 0.24 9.44 -25.99
N ARG A 253 1.19 8.50 -25.83
CA ARG A 253 1.38 7.90 -24.51
C ARG A 253 1.67 9.06 -23.56
N GLY A 254 1.03 9.12 -22.39
CA GLY A 254 1.29 10.12 -21.36
C GLY A 254 2.71 9.97 -20.81
N VAL A 255 3.72 10.26 -21.64
CA VAL A 255 5.13 10.17 -21.29
C VAL A 255 5.41 11.38 -20.43
N VAL A 256 5.50 11.16 -19.13
CA VAL A 256 6.08 12.13 -18.22
C VAL A 256 7.52 12.36 -18.69
N ARG A 257 7.79 13.55 -19.24
CA ARG A 257 9.11 13.86 -19.78
C ARG A 257 10.06 14.19 -18.64
N VAL A 258 10.97 13.27 -18.37
CA VAL A 258 12.14 13.54 -17.53
C VAL A 258 13.13 14.35 -18.37
N PRO A 259 13.70 15.46 -17.85
CA PRO A 259 14.73 16.22 -18.56
C PRO A 259 15.92 15.34 -18.97
N ASP A 260 16.49 15.58 -20.15
CA ASP A 260 17.60 14.77 -20.69
C ASP A 260 18.86 14.80 -19.81
N ASP A 261 19.00 15.84 -18.98
CA ASP A 261 20.10 16.05 -18.04
C ASP A 261 19.79 15.60 -16.59
N ALA A 262 18.58 15.08 -16.33
CA ALA A 262 18.23 14.55 -15.03
C ALA A 262 18.94 13.22 -14.73
N ASP A 263 18.98 12.84 -13.45
CA ASP A 263 19.58 11.58 -13.02
C ASP A 263 18.87 10.37 -13.70
N PRO A 264 19.60 9.49 -14.40
CA PRO A 264 19.00 8.32 -15.05
C PRO A 264 18.24 7.36 -14.11
N ARG A 265 18.57 7.37 -12.80
CA ARG A 265 17.85 6.59 -11.77
C ARG A 265 16.40 7.06 -11.66
N LEU A 266 16.13 8.36 -11.83
CA LEU A 266 14.79 8.93 -11.74
C LEU A 266 13.86 8.40 -12.83
N SER A 267 14.31 8.38 -14.09
CA SER A 267 13.49 7.87 -15.20
C SER A 267 13.11 6.40 -15.00
N ARG A 268 14.05 5.56 -14.57
CA ARG A 268 13.78 4.12 -14.33
C ARG A 268 12.80 3.90 -13.19
N TRP A 269 12.93 4.68 -12.12
CA TRP A 269 11.98 4.64 -11.02
C TRP A 269 10.59 5.14 -11.43
N LEU A 270 10.53 6.27 -12.15
CA LEU A 270 9.27 6.85 -12.59
C LEU A 270 8.49 5.91 -13.51
N ASP A 271 9.15 5.26 -14.48
CA ASP A 271 8.51 4.27 -15.36
C ASP A 271 7.85 3.15 -14.57
N THR A 272 8.56 2.60 -13.58
CA THR A 272 8.05 1.53 -12.70
C THR A 272 6.93 2.02 -11.80
N ALA A 273 7.09 3.22 -11.22
CA ALA A 273 6.14 3.81 -10.29
C ALA A 273 4.80 4.17 -10.95
N LEU A 274 4.82 4.73 -12.17
CA LEU A 274 3.60 5.09 -12.89
C LEU A 274 2.80 3.85 -13.30
N ASP A 275 3.49 2.79 -13.72
CA ASP A 275 2.88 1.51 -14.07
C ASP A 275 2.32 0.78 -12.84
N ASP A 276 3.01 0.86 -11.69
CA ASP A 276 2.49 0.37 -10.41
C ASP A 276 1.25 1.16 -9.94
N LEU A 277 1.27 2.50 -10.03
CA LEU A 277 0.13 3.36 -9.70
C LEU A 277 -1.09 3.04 -10.58
N ASP A 278 -0.90 2.88 -11.89
CA ASP A 278 -1.96 2.47 -12.80
C ASP A 278 -2.55 1.10 -12.44
N ALA A 279 -1.70 0.15 -12.06
CA ALA A 279 -2.13 -1.18 -11.65
C ALA A 279 -2.84 -1.21 -10.28
N LEU A 280 -2.67 -0.17 -9.45
CA LEU A 280 -3.28 -0.05 -8.11
C LEU A 280 -4.61 0.71 -8.10
N ARG A 281 -5.14 1.16 -9.24
CA ARG A 281 -6.38 1.94 -9.29
C ARG A 281 -7.63 1.10 -9.02
N LEU A 282 -8.44 1.57 -8.08
CA LEU A 282 -9.72 0.99 -7.67
C LEU A 282 -10.87 2.00 -7.83
N THR A 283 -12.10 1.52 -7.84
CA THR A 283 -13.33 2.32 -7.76
C THR A 283 -14.30 1.72 -6.75
N LEU A 284 -15.28 2.50 -6.30
CA LEU A 284 -16.46 1.93 -5.64
C LEU A 284 -17.35 1.24 -6.69
N PRO A 285 -18.03 0.12 -6.37
CA PRO A 285 -18.87 -0.61 -7.31
C PRO A 285 -19.96 0.25 -7.97
N ASP A 286 -20.60 1.14 -7.19
CA ASP A 286 -21.70 1.98 -7.65
C ASP A 286 -21.22 3.32 -8.28
N HIS A 287 -19.92 3.58 -8.26
CA HIS A 287 -19.30 4.80 -8.80
C HIS A 287 -18.04 4.48 -9.62
N PRO A 288 -18.14 3.73 -10.73
CA PRO A 288 -16.99 3.29 -11.53
C PRO A 288 -16.25 4.41 -12.28
N GLY A 289 -16.77 5.65 -12.24
CA GLY A 289 -16.13 6.82 -12.84
C GLY A 289 -15.22 7.61 -11.88
N ASP A 290 -15.27 7.30 -10.58
CA ASP A 290 -14.43 7.94 -9.56
C ASP A 290 -13.40 6.91 -9.05
N ASP A 291 -12.19 6.97 -9.59
CA ASP A 291 -11.08 6.11 -9.21
C ASP A 291 -10.18 6.69 -8.11
N PHE A 292 -9.50 5.82 -7.41
CA PHE A 292 -8.51 6.16 -6.38
C PHE A 292 -7.42 5.10 -6.36
N PHE A 293 -6.25 5.44 -5.81
CA PHE A 293 -5.20 4.44 -5.61
C PHE A 293 -5.49 3.61 -4.36
N ALA A 294 -5.42 2.29 -4.49
CA ALA A 294 -5.36 1.38 -3.34
C ALA A 294 -4.10 1.66 -2.51
N ALA A 295 -4.10 1.37 -1.21
CA ALA A 295 -2.91 1.60 -0.39
C ALA A 295 -1.71 0.78 -0.86
N GLY A 296 -1.84 -0.56 -0.92
CA GLY A 296 -0.81 -1.39 -1.55
C GLY A 296 -1.00 -2.90 -1.41
N ALA A 297 -0.22 -3.62 -2.20
CA ALA A 297 -0.28 -5.07 -2.30
C ALA A 297 0.83 -5.72 -1.44
N PRO A 298 0.54 -6.78 -0.65
CA PRO A 298 -0.71 -7.53 -0.66
C PRO A 298 -1.73 -7.12 0.42
N TRP A 299 -1.28 -6.51 1.50
CA TRP A 299 -2.05 -6.46 2.76
C TRP A 299 -3.15 -5.40 2.77
N PHE A 300 -2.98 -4.34 2.00
CA PHE A 300 -3.79 -3.12 2.07
C PHE A 300 -4.38 -2.81 0.69
N PHE A 301 -4.80 -3.85 -0.06
CA PHE A 301 -5.22 -3.72 -1.45
C PHE A 301 -6.69 -3.24 -1.58
N THR A 302 -7.00 -2.15 -0.88
CA THR A 302 -8.33 -1.54 -0.78
C THR A 302 -8.20 -0.03 -0.51
N LEU A 303 -9.31 0.66 -0.28
CA LEU A 303 -9.34 2.09 0.08
C LEU A 303 -8.83 2.31 1.51
N PHE A 304 -7.75 3.08 1.63
CA PHE A 304 -7.34 3.75 2.86
C PHE A 304 -7.39 5.26 2.61
N GLY A 305 -8.10 6.01 3.46
CA GLY A 305 -8.38 7.42 3.24
C GLY A 305 -7.11 8.25 3.13
N ARG A 306 -6.26 8.17 4.15
CA ARG A 306 -4.97 8.87 4.20
C ARG A 306 -4.03 8.50 3.06
N ASP A 307 -3.85 7.21 2.78
CA ASP A 307 -2.97 6.73 1.72
C ASP A 307 -3.43 7.25 0.35
N ALA A 308 -4.73 7.17 0.07
CA ALA A 308 -5.30 7.68 -1.17
C ALA A 308 -5.13 9.20 -1.28
N ILE A 309 -5.34 9.95 -0.19
CA ILE A 309 -5.13 11.40 -0.15
C ILE A 309 -3.67 11.74 -0.48
N TRP A 310 -2.70 11.12 0.21
CA TRP A 310 -1.28 11.43 -0.03
C TRP A 310 -0.83 10.97 -1.41
N ALA A 311 -1.21 9.77 -1.86
CA ALA A 311 -0.87 9.31 -3.21
C ALA A 311 -1.41 10.28 -4.27
N ALA A 312 -2.66 10.74 -4.13
CA ALA A 312 -3.23 11.75 -5.03
C ALA A 312 -2.53 13.11 -4.90
N ARG A 313 -2.21 13.56 -3.68
CA ARG A 313 -1.51 14.84 -3.43
C ARG A 313 -0.13 14.87 -4.05
N LEU A 314 0.64 13.79 -3.95
CA LEU A 314 1.96 13.66 -4.58
C LEU A 314 1.87 13.49 -6.10
N ALA A 315 0.75 12.97 -6.62
CA ALA A 315 0.50 12.82 -8.06
C ALA A 315 -0.09 14.06 -8.74
N LEU A 316 -0.51 15.08 -7.98
CA LEU A 316 -1.09 16.33 -8.49
C LEU A 316 -0.31 16.99 -9.64
N PRO A 317 1.05 17.01 -9.65
CA PRO A 317 1.79 17.60 -10.77
C PRO A 317 1.54 16.94 -12.13
N LEU A 318 1.03 15.70 -12.15
CA LEU A 318 0.75 14.94 -13.36
C LEU A 318 -0.74 14.91 -13.71
N ASP A 319 -1.61 14.76 -12.71
CA ASP A 319 -3.04 14.60 -12.92
C ASP A 319 -3.87 15.12 -11.74
N VAL A 320 -4.66 16.16 -12.00
CA VAL A 320 -5.65 16.69 -11.05
C VAL A 320 -6.89 15.80 -10.97
N GLY A 321 -7.16 14.99 -12.00
CA GLY A 321 -8.33 14.11 -12.11
C GLY A 321 -8.39 13.06 -11.00
N VAL A 322 -7.29 12.34 -10.74
CA VAL A 322 -7.23 11.35 -9.64
C VAL A 322 -7.46 11.98 -8.27
N ALA A 323 -6.99 13.23 -8.05
CA ALA A 323 -7.28 13.97 -6.82
C ALA A 323 -8.77 14.31 -6.72
N ALA A 324 -9.39 14.77 -7.81
CA ALA A 324 -10.83 15.05 -7.86
C ALA A 324 -11.67 13.80 -7.56
N SER A 325 -11.34 12.66 -8.18
CA SER A 325 -12.00 11.38 -7.96
C SER A 325 -11.85 10.91 -6.50
N THR A 326 -10.63 10.96 -5.95
CA THR A 326 -10.34 10.60 -4.55
C THR A 326 -11.15 11.46 -3.58
N LEU A 327 -11.19 12.78 -3.80
CA LEU A 327 -11.98 13.71 -2.97
C LEU A 327 -13.48 13.36 -2.98
N ARG A 328 -14.04 13.05 -4.15
CA ARG A 328 -15.45 12.62 -4.29
C ARG A 328 -15.73 11.29 -3.60
N VAL A 329 -14.86 10.29 -3.75
CA VAL A 329 -15.01 8.98 -3.09
C VAL A 329 -15.03 9.14 -1.57
N LEU A 330 -14.09 9.88 -1.01
CA LEU A 330 -14.01 10.09 0.44
C LEU A 330 -15.13 10.95 0.98
N ALA A 331 -15.60 11.96 0.22
CA ALA A 331 -16.77 12.76 0.60
C ALA A 331 -18.06 11.93 0.66
N ARG A 332 -18.23 10.91 -0.21
CA ARG A 332 -19.40 10.01 -0.16
C ARG A 332 -19.42 9.13 1.09
N LEU A 333 -18.26 8.86 1.66
CA LEU A 333 -18.06 8.02 2.83
C LEU A 333 -17.72 8.84 4.09
N GLN A 334 -17.94 10.16 4.06
CA GLN A 334 -17.67 11.03 5.20
C GLN A 334 -18.60 10.69 6.38
N GLY A 335 -18.05 10.79 7.59
CA GLY A 335 -18.75 10.50 8.83
C GLY A 335 -19.95 11.41 9.04
N THR A 336 -21.08 10.84 9.48
CA THR A 336 -22.33 11.60 9.73
C THR A 336 -22.91 11.35 11.12
N ALA A 337 -22.30 10.47 11.90
CA ALA A 337 -22.73 10.12 13.26
C ALA A 337 -21.51 10.06 14.18
N ASP A 338 -21.77 10.15 15.50
CA ASP A 338 -20.81 9.82 16.53
C ASP A 338 -21.02 8.35 16.94
N ASP A 339 -20.11 7.49 16.50
CA ASP A 339 -20.13 6.05 16.79
C ASP A 339 -18.74 5.57 17.22
N ALA A 340 -18.65 5.10 18.46
CA ALA A 340 -17.41 4.61 19.04
C ALA A 340 -16.92 3.32 18.36
N ASP A 341 -17.80 2.41 17.95
CA ASP A 341 -17.42 1.10 17.40
C ASP A 341 -16.71 1.25 16.05
N THR A 342 -17.11 2.23 15.25
CA THR A 342 -16.47 2.57 13.96
C THR A 342 -15.46 3.71 14.07
N ALA A 343 -15.28 4.29 15.26
CA ALA A 343 -14.53 5.53 15.50
C ALA A 343 -15.00 6.73 14.67
N GLN A 344 -16.26 6.70 14.24
CA GLN A 344 -16.88 7.71 13.39
C GLN A 344 -17.25 8.95 14.22
N GLU A 345 -17.02 10.12 13.63
CA GLU A 345 -17.49 11.40 14.12
C GLU A 345 -18.07 12.20 12.94
N PRO A 346 -19.04 13.11 13.16
CA PRO A 346 -19.56 13.96 12.10
C PRO A 346 -18.45 14.76 11.39
N GLY A 347 -18.40 14.67 10.06
CA GLY A 347 -17.39 15.34 9.23
C GLY A 347 -16.07 14.60 9.06
N LYS A 348 -15.83 13.52 9.80
CA LYS A 348 -14.56 12.77 9.76
C LYS A 348 -14.40 11.96 8.48
N ILE A 349 -13.20 11.92 7.92
CA ILE A 349 -12.87 11.06 6.77
C ILE A 349 -12.36 9.70 7.27
N LEU A 350 -12.82 8.61 6.63
CA LEU A 350 -12.53 7.24 7.04
C LEU A 350 -11.02 6.90 7.01
N HIS A 351 -10.65 5.91 7.81
CA HIS A 351 -9.34 5.26 7.80
C HIS A 351 -9.27 4.22 6.68
N GLU A 352 -10.12 3.19 6.71
CA GLU A 352 -10.15 2.14 5.69
C GLU A 352 -11.56 1.59 5.40
N LEU A 353 -11.70 0.95 4.23
CA LEU A 353 -12.89 0.22 3.79
C LEU A 353 -12.51 -1.22 3.37
N ARG A 354 -13.20 -2.22 3.92
CA ARG A 354 -13.04 -3.65 3.63
C ARG A 354 -14.40 -4.34 3.45
N SER A 355 -14.38 -5.55 2.90
CA SER A 355 -15.60 -6.37 2.73
C SER A 355 -16.03 -7.09 4.02
N ALA A 356 -15.11 -7.29 4.95
CA ALA A 356 -15.33 -7.97 6.22
C ALA A 356 -14.53 -7.29 7.35
N PRO A 357 -14.89 -7.52 8.63
CA PRO A 357 -14.10 -7.03 9.75
C PRO A 357 -12.65 -7.53 9.68
N LEU A 358 -11.71 -6.68 10.07
CA LEU A 358 -10.32 -7.05 10.28
C LEU A 358 -10.15 -7.49 11.74
N GLU A 359 -9.60 -8.68 11.95
CA GLU A 359 -9.14 -9.13 13.26
C GLU A 359 -7.63 -9.37 13.17
N ILE A 360 -6.85 -8.84 14.12
CA ILE A 360 -5.41 -9.09 14.22
C ILE A 360 -5.16 -10.07 15.37
N PRO A 361 -4.93 -11.37 15.07
CA PRO A 361 -4.75 -12.38 16.11
C PRO A 361 -3.55 -12.06 17.00
N GLY A 362 -3.74 -12.10 18.32
CA GLY A 362 -2.67 -11.87 19.30
C GLY A 362 -2.49 -10.41 19.74
N GLU A 363 -3.03 -9.44 19.00
CA GLU A 363 -2.98 -8.01 19.36
C GLU A 363 -4.28 -7.50 20.01
N GLY A 364 -5.39 -8.23 19.86
CA GLY A 364 -6.69 -7.83 20.42
C GLY A 364 -7.37 -6.69 19.64
N VAL A 365 -6.86 -6.37 18.45
CA VAL A 365 -7.40 -5.35 17.55
C VAL A 365 -8.49 -5.96 16.65
N VAL A 366 -9.65 -5.30 16.60
CA VAL A 366 -10.80 -5.66 15.77
C VAL A 366 -11.35 -4.38 15.14
N LEU A 367 -11.25 -4.27 13.82
CA LEU A 367 -11.72 -3.10 13.07
C LEU A 367 -12.97 -3.48 12.25
N PRO A 368 -14.04 -2.66 12.30
CA PRO A 368 -15.21 -2.87 11.45
C PRO A 368 -14.87 -2.66 9.96
N PRO A 369 -15.70 -3.18 9.03
CA PRO A 369 -15.44 -3.08 7.59
C PRO A 369 -15.33 -1.64 7.08
N LEU A 370 -16.02 -0.68 7.72
CA LEU A 370 -15.84 0.75 7.48
C LEU A 370 -15.37 1.37 8.80
N TYR A 371 -14.11 1.78 8.84
CA TYR A 371 -13.46 2.25 10.05
C TYR A 371 -12.92 3.67 9.88
N TYR A 372 -13.06 4.50 10.91
CA TYR A 372 -12.73 5.93 10.90
C TYR A 372 -11.62 6.30 11.90
N GLY A 373 -10.85 5.33 12.41
CA GLY A 373 -9.73 5.57 13.33
C GLY A 373 -8.52 6.22 12.65
N SER A 374 -8.71 7.42 12.12
CA SER A 374 -7.70 8.28 11.50
C SER A 374 -7.95 9.72 11.93
N VAL A 375 -6.96 10.33 12.59
CA VAL A 375 -7.04 11.74 13.04
C VAL A 375 -6.54 12.72 11.96
N ASP A 376 -5.75 12.24 11.01
CA ASP A 376 -5.09 13.02 9.97
C ASP A 376 -5.84 13.07 8.63
N SER A 377 -6.66 12.06 8.30
CA SER A 377 -7.36 12.02 7.00
C SER A 377 -8.26 13.23 6.76
N THR A 378 -8.98 13.71 7.79
CA THR A 378 -9.91 14.85 7.66
C THR A 378 -9.20 16.16 7.31
N PRO A 379 -8.18 16.63 8.06
CA PRO A 379 -7.45 17.84 7.65
C PRO A 379 -6.70 17.63 6.33
N LEU A 380 -6.15 16.44 6.07
CA LEU A 380 -5.48 16.14 4.79
C LEU A 380 -6.44 16.22 3.59
N TRP A 381 -7.70 15.80 3.74
CA TRP A 381 -8.72 15.92 2.69
C TRP A 381 -8.97 17.38 2.31
N VAL A 382 -9.02 18.28 3.31
CA VAL A 382 -9.15 19.73 3.09
C VAL A 382 -7.92 20.28 2.36
N CYS A 383 -6.72 19.88 2.77
CA CYS A 383 -5.48 20.27 2.09
C CYS A 383 -5.46 19.82 0.63
N LEU A 384 -5.86 18.57 0.35
CA LEU A 384 -5.94 18.04 -1.01
C LEU A 384 -6.94 18.82 -1.87
N LEU A 385 -8.12 19.17 -1.34
CA LEU A 385 -9.10 19.97 -2.09
C LEU A 385 -8.53 21.34 -2.48
N ALA A 386 -7.85 22.00 -1.55
CA ALA A 386 -7.23 23.29 -1.81
C ALA A 386 -6.08 23.19 -2.81
N ASP A 387 -5.24 22.18 -2.70
CA ASP A 387 -4.13 21.95 -3.64
C ASP A 387 -4.66 21.57 -5.04
N ALA A 388 -5.71 20.76 -5.14
CA ALA A 388 -6.36 20.43 -6.41
C ALA A 388 -6.99 21.67 -7.06
N TRP A 389 -7.66 22.53 -6.29
CA TRP A 389 -8.19 23.81 -6.79
C TRP A 389 -7.07 24.72 -7.31
N ARG A 390 -5.98 24.87 -6.56
CA ARG A 390 -4.79 25.64 -7.00
C ARG A 390 -4.12 25.03 -8.23
N ALA A 391 -4.19 23.71 -8.40
CA ALA A 391 -3.70 22.99 -9.57
C ALA A 391 -4.65 23.07 -10.79
N GLY A 392 -5.82 23.70 -10.66
CA GLY A 392 -6.73 23.97 -11.77
C GLY A 392 -7.96 23.07 -11.84
N LEU A 393 -8.35 22.42 -10.73
CA LEU A 393 -9.64 21.72 -10.65
C LEU A 393 -10.80 22.70 -10.96
N PRO A 394 -11.75 22.36 -11.85
CA PRO A 394 -12.84 23.26 -12.20
C PRO A 394 -13.68 23.72 -11.00
N ASP A 395 -14.06 25.00 -11.00
CA ASP A 395 -14.81 25.64 -9.91
C ASP A 395 -16.14 24.95 -9.61
N ASP A 396 -16.82 24.36 -10.60
CA ASP A 396 -18.06 23.62 -10.40
C ASP A 396 -17.85 22.27 -9.69
N GLU A 397 -16.72 21.60 -9.94
CA GLU A 397 -16.31 20.39 -9.22
C GLU A 397 -15.93 20.72 -7.76
N VAL A 398 -15.21 21.81 -7.53
CA VAL A 398 -14.92 22.31 -6.16
C VAL A 398 -16.21 22.69 -5.45
N ALA A 399 -17.12 23.41 -6.13
CA ALA A 399 -18.39 23.83 -5.58
C ALA A 399 -19.26 22.65 -5.13
N ALA A 400 -19.22 21.53 -5.86
CA ALA A 400 -19.93 20.31 -5.51
C ALA A 400 -19.42 19.65 -4.21
N LEU A 401 -18.16 19.89 -3.84
CA LEU A 401 -17.52 19.36 -2.63
C LEU A 401 -17.65 20.28 -1.41
N LEU A 402 -18.19 21.50 -1.57
CA LEU A 402 -18.34 22.45 -0.46
C LEU A 402 -19.17 21.95 0.74
N PRO A 403 -20.21 21.10 0.59
CA PRO A 403 -20.88 20.51 1.74
C PRO A 403 -19.92 19.67 2.59
N ALA A 404 -19.19 18.75 1.95
CA ALA A 404 -18.22 17.90 2.63
C ALA A 404 -17.05 18.70 3.24
N LEU A 405 -16.62 19.76 2.57
CA LEU A 405 -15.63 20.71 3.10
C LEU A 405 -16.12 21.36 4.39
N ARG A 406 -17.38 21.82 4.44
CA ARG A 406 -17.93 22.42 5.67
C ARG A 406 -17.98 21.41 6.79
N ASP A 407 -18.44 20.19 6.53
CA ASP A 407 -18.51 19.15 7.54
C ASP A 407 -17.10 18.77 8.06
N ALA A 408 -16.10 18.68 7.17
CA ALA A 408 -14.71 18.45 7.56
C ALA A 408 -14.16 19.59 8.43
N LEU A 409 -14.36 20.84 8.02
CA LEU A 409 -13.91 22.00 8.81
C LEU A 409 -14.63 22.11 10.16
N THR A 410 -15.91 21.76 10.24
CA THR A 410 -16.64 21.64 11.50
C THR A 410 -16.02 20.56 12.38
N TRP A 411 -15.66 19.39 11.82
CA TRP A 411 -14.93 18.36 12.57
C TRP A 411 -13.65 18.91 13.18
N LEU A 412 -12.84 19.65 12.40
CA LEU A 412 -11.59 20.26 12.90
C LEU A 412 -11.82 21.15 14.13
N THR A 413 -12.89 21.94 14.16
CA THR A 413 -13.11 22.95 15.21
C THR A 413 -13.99 22.49 16.37
N GLU A 414 -14.82 21.45 16.19
CA GLU A 414 -15.82 21.03 17.16
C GLU A 414 -15.64 19.61 17.70
N TYR A 415 -15.01 18.71 16.93
CA TYR A 415 -14.94 17.27 17.26
C TYR A 415 -13.51 16.75 17.40
N GLY A 416 -12.55 17.31 16.66
CA GLY A 416 -11.18 16.80 16.62
C GLY A 416 -10.36 16.98 17.91
N ASP A 417 -10.85 17.79 18.85
CA ASP A 417 -10.25 18.02 20.17
C ASP A 417 -11.12 17.35 21.25
N SER A 418 -10.75 16.12 21.66
CA SER A 418 -11.59 15.33 22.55
C SER A 418 -11.56 15.76 24.02
N ASP A 419 -10.57 16.56 24.43
CA ASP A 419 -10.42 17.00 25.82
C ASP A 419 -10.36 18.51 26.07
N GLY A 420 -10.51 19.32 25.02
CA GLY A 420 -10.74 20.75 25.12
C GLY A 420 -9.48 21.58 25.29
N ASP A 421 -8.28 21.01 25.08
CA ASP A 421 -7.01 21.75 25.12
C ASP A 421 -6.69 22.46 23.79
N GLY A 422 -7.51 22.16 22.78
CA GLY A 422 -7.53 22.60 21.39
C GLY A 422 -6.32 22.25 20.57
N PHE A 423 -5.72 21.09 20.86
CA PHE A 423 -5.04 20.30 19.86
C PHE A 423 -5.96 19.20 19.33
N LEU A 424 -5.75 18.82 18.07
CA LEU A 424 -6.41 17.62 17.56
C LEU A 424 -5.76 16.38 18.20
N ASP A 425 -6.57 15.50 18.77
CA ASP A 425 -6.11 14.29 19.44
C ASP A 425 -6.93 13.04 19.06
N TYR A 426 -6.45 11.89 19.50
CA TYR A 426 -7.18 10.64 19.33
C TYR A 426 -7.13 9.77 20.57
N ILE A 427 -8.17 8.96 20.73
CA ILE A 427 -8.26 7.88 21.68
C ILE A 427 -9.17 6.79 21.12
N ASP A 428 -8.77 5.53 21.25
CA ASP A 428 -9.68 4.42 21.00
C ASP A 428 -10.66 4.28 22.17
N ARG A 429 -11.91 4.71 21.95
CA ARG A 429 -12.99 4.64 22.94
C ARG A 429 -13.44 3.20 23.23
N THR A 430 -13.11 2.24 22.39
CA THR A 430 -13.55 0.84 22.51
C THR A 430 -12.56 -0.06 23.25
N GLY A 431 -11.27 0.32 23.26
CA GLY A 431 -10.16 -0.50 23.75
C GLY A 431 -9.80 -1.70 22.85
N ARG A 432 -10.37 -1.78 21.64
CA ARG A 432 -10.14 -2.84 20.64
C ARG A 432 -9.87 -2.31 19.23
N GLY A 433 -9.88 -0.99 19.03
CA GLY A 433 -9.51 -0.34 17.79
C GLY A 433 -8.00 -0.09 17.70
N LEU A 434 -7.59 0.78 16.77
CA LEU A 434 -6.20 1.20 16.66
C LEU A 434 -5.81 2.09 17.85
N ALA A 435 -4.74 1.72 18.54
CA ALA A 435 -4.18 2.50 19.64
C ALA A 435 -3.55 3.82 19.17
N ASN A 436 -3.03 3.86 17.93
CA ASN A 436 -2.52 5.05 17.28
C ASN A 436 -3.30 5.31 15.98
N GLN A 437 -3.74 6.56 15.77
CA GLN A 437 -4.62 6.93 14.64
C GLN A 437 -3.98 7.95 13.68
N GLY A 438 -2.69 8.24 13.83
CA GLY A 438 -1.89 8.94 12.82
C GLY A 438 -1.37 7.99 11.75
N TRP A 439 -0.47 8.47 10.90
CA TRP A 439 0.16 7.62 9.87
C TRP A 439 1.05 6.51 10.45
N LYS A 440 1.64 6.74 11.62
CA LYS A 440 2.32 5.70 12.42
C LYS A 440 1.30 5.04 13.35
N ASP A 441 0.53 4.11 12.80
CA ASP A 441 -0.63 3.49 13.45
C ASP A 441 -0.33 2.18 14.21
N SER A 442 0.92 1.68 14.18
CA SER A 442 1.28 0.50 15.01
C SER A 442 1.23 0.86 16.50
N GLY A 443 0.84 -0.10 17.34
CA GLY A 443 0.64 0.14 18.78
C GLY A 443 1.87 0.64 19.54
N ASP A 444 3.07 0.40 19.01
CA ASP A 444 4.35 0.83 19.57
C ASP A 444 4.90 2.13 18.95
N SER A 445 4.14 2.85 18.13
CA SER A 445 4.67 3.97 17.32
C SER A 445 5.10 5.19 18.14
N ILE A 446 4.34 5.54 19.19
CA ILE A 446 4.52 6.79 19.94
C ILE A 446 5.19 6.48 21.27
N GLN A 447 6.52 6.61 21.27
CA GLN A 447 7.39 6.30 22.40
C GLN A 447 8.08 7.54 22.95
N TRP A 448 8.27 7.59 24.26
CA TRP A 448 9.26 8.43 24.92
C TRP A 448 10.67 8.01 24.51
N ARG A 449 11.66 8.89 24.72
CA ARG A 449 13.04 8.61 24.34
C ARG A 449 13.62 7.36 25.01
N ASP A 450 13.12 6.99 26.19
CA ASP A 450 13.51 5.79 26.94
C ASP A 450 12.83 4.50 26.45
N GLY A 451 11.96 4.59 25.43
CA GLY A 451 11.24 3.46 24.83
C GLY A 451 9.91 3.12 25.52
N SER A 452 9.52 3.82 26.58
CA SER A 452 8.18 3.68 27.16
C SER A 452 7.12 4.28 26.23
N LEU A 453 5.89 3.76 26.26
CA LEU A 453 4.81 4.23 25.39
C LEU A 453 4.12 5.48 25.97
N ALA A 454 3.74 6.41 25.09
CA ALA A 454 2.83 7.48 25.46
C ALA A 454 1.42 6.93 25.70
N GLU A 455 0.68 7.56 26.62
CA GLU A 455 -0.69 7.16 26.94
C GLU A 455 -1.69 8.15 26.31
N GLY A 456 -2.81 7.61 25.81
CA GLY A 456 -3.88 8.38 25.19
C GLY A 456 -4.77 9.16 26.17
N PRO A 457 -5.42 10.25 25.72
CA PRO A 457 -5.42 10.76 24.34
C PRO A 457 -4.06 11.34 23.90
N ILE A 458 -3.71 11.15 22.63
CA ILE A 458 -2.43 11.59 22.04
C ILE A 458 -2.70 12.67 21.00
N ALA A 459 -2.03 13.82 21.11
CA ALA A 459 -2.05 14.90 20.12
C ALA A 459 -0.74 14.91 19.32
N LEU A 460 -0.77 14.48 18.06
CA LEU A 460 0.42 14.35 17.21
C LEU A 460 0.82 15.68 16.57
N CYS A 461 2.13 15.92 16.41
CA CYS A 461 2.63 17.17 15.86
C CYS A 461 2.25 17.40 14.39
N GLU A 462 2.38 16.39 13.54
CA GLU A 462 2.07 16.49 12.12
C GLU A 462 0.59 16.79 11.87
N VAL A 463 -0.29 16.26 12.72
CA VAL A 463 -1.73 16.49 12.67
C VAL A 463 -2.03 17.97 12.93
N GLN A 464 -1.31 18.60 13.86
CA GLN A 464 -1.47 20.03 14.11
C GLN A 464 -1.00 20.86 12.91
N GLY A 465 0.09 20.45 12.25
CA GLY A 465 0.56 21.05 11.00
C GLY A 465 -0.50 20.97 9.89
N TYR A 466 -1.09 19.80 9.68
CA TYR A 466 -2.18 19.63 8.71
C TYR A 466 -3.42 20.43 9.08
N ALA A 467 -3.80 20.45 10.35
CA ALA A 467 -4.98 21.18 10.80
C ALA A 467 -4.81 22.69 10.63
N TYR A 468 -3.61 23.20 10.89
CA TYR A 468 -3.25 24.59 10.61
C TYR A 468 -3.37 24.92 9.11
N GLU A 469 -2.77 24.08 8.25
CA GLU A 469 -2.86 24.25 6.79
C GLU A 469 -4.31 24.18 6.31
N ALA A 470 -5.07 23.19 6.76
CA ALA A 470 -6.46 22.95 6.43
C ALA A 470 -7.38 24.11 6.85
N ALA A 471 -7.19 24.68 8.04
CA ALA A 471 -8.01 25.80 8.51
C ALA A 471 -7.80 27.06 7.65
N LEU A 472 -6.55 27.36 7.27
CA LEU A 472 -6.26 28.49 6.38
C LEU A 472 -6.78 28.23 4.96
N ALA A 473 -6.49 27.05 4.41
CA ALA A 473 -6.90 26.68 3.06
C ALA A 473 -8.43 26.58 2.92
N GLY A 474 -9.10 26.05 3.94
CA GLY A 474 -10.56 26.01 4.03
C GLY A 474 -11.18 27.41 4.11
N ALA A 475 -10.57 28.34 4.86
CA ALA A 475 -11.01 29.73 4.87
C ALA A 475 -10.93 30.37 3.47
N ASP A 476 -9.83 30.14 2.75
CA ASP A 476 -9.64 30.66 1.38
C ASP A 476 -10.68 30.09 0.41
N LEU A 477 -10.95 28.77 0.47
CA LEU A 477 -11.99 28.13 -0.34
C LEU A 477 -13.39 28.68 -0.01
N LEU A 478 -13.74 28.82 1.27
CA LEU A 478 -15.05 29.37 1.66
C LEU A 478 -15.25 30.81 1.18
N GLU A 479 -14.20 31.64 1.16
CA GLU A 479 -14.25 33.00 0.63
C GLU A 479 -14.38 33.02 -0.90
N ALA A 480 -13.57 32.22 -1.60
CA ALA A 480 -13.60 32.13 -3.06
C ALA A 480 -14.99 31.70 -3.57
N PHE A 481 -15.66 30.80 -2.84
CA PHE A 481 -16.95 30.23 -3.23
C PHE A 481 -18.15 30.78 -2.43
N ALA A 482 -18.02 31.92 -1.76
CA ALA A 482 -19.10 32.50 -0.94
C ALA A 482 -20.42 32.72 -1.72
N HIS A 483 -20.34 32.94 -3.04
CA HIS A 483 -21.49 33.19 -3.92
C HIS A 483 -22.22 31.91 -4.38
N THR A 484 -21.60 30.72 -4.25
CA THR A 484 -22.21 29.45 -4.66
C THR A 484 -23.03 28.81 -3.53
N GLY A 485 -22.95 29.36 -2.32
CA GLY A 485 -23.77 28.95 -1.19
C GLY A 485 -25.25 29.22 -1.46
N ARG A 486 -26.05 28.16 -1.60
CA ARG A 486 -27.51 28.17 -1.82
C ARG A 486 -28.19 29.39 -1.19
N ASP A 487 -28.90 30.16 -2.02
CA ASP A 487 -29.95 31.06 -1.57
C ASP A 487 -30.90 30.28 -0.64
N GLY A 488 -30.82 30.52 0.68
CA GLY A 488 -31.71 29.92 1.68
C GLY A 488 -31.09 29.00 2.74
N ALA A 489 -29.78 28.75 2.77
CA ALA A 489 -29.17 28.13 3.97
C ALA A 489 -29.24 29.10 5.17
N PRO A 490 -29.60 28.65 6.39
CA PRO A 490 -29.56 29.49 7.58
C PRO A 490 -28.20 30.15 7.74
N ALA A 491 -28.16 31.44 8.10
CA ALA A 491 -26.90 32.15 8.35
C ALA A 491 -26.08 31.52 9.50
N SER A 492 -26.71 30.71 10.35
CA SER A 492 -26.09 29.93 11.43
C SER A 492 -25.30 28.71 10.95
N ASP A 493 -25.50 28.26 9.70
CA ASP A 493 -24.87 27.03 9.16
C ASP A 493 -23.63 27.36 8.30
N ARG A 494 -23.11 28.60 8.41
CA ARG A 494 -21.95 29.08 7.65
C ARG A 494 -20.76 29.24 8.58
N LEU A 495 -19.72 28.42 8.38
CA LEU A 495 -18.41 28.64 8.97
C LEU A 495 -17.88 30.02 8.57
N ASP A 496 -17.36 30.78 9.54
CA ASP A 496 -16.74 32.09 9.33
C ASP A 496 -15.26 31.92 8.95
N PRO A 497 -14.84 32.28 7.72
CA PRO A 497 -13.43 32.24 7.31
C PRO A 497 -12.51 33.01 8.25
N ALA A 498 -12.98 34.13 8.82
CA ALA A 498 -12.19 34.89 9.79
C ALA A 498 -12.04 34.14 11.13
N ALA A 499 -13.03 33.36 11.54
CA ALA A 499 -12.94 32.49 12.72
C ALA A 499 -11.95 31.35 12.51
N LEU A 500 -11.96 30.71 11.34
CA LEU A 500 -10.99 29.67 10.98
C LEU A 500 -9.54 30.20 11.02
N ARG A 501 -9.31 31.41 10.48
CA ARG A 501 -7.96 32.03 10.55
C ARG A 501 -7.54 32.38 11.98
N ARG A 502 -8.48 32.81 12.84
CA ARG A 502 -8.20 33.02 14.27
C ARG A 502 -7.85 31.69 14.96
N TRP A 503 -8.66 30.66 14.73
CA TRP A 503 -8.41 29.31 15.26
C TRP A 503 -7.02 28.79 14.85
N ALA A 504 -6.64 28.96 13.58
CA ALA A 504 -5.31 28.58 13.09
C ALA A 504 -4.19 29.36 13.78
N ALA A 505 -4.36 30.68 13.98
CA ALA A 505 -3.39 31.51 14.70
C ALA A 505 -3.23 31.07 16.17
N ASP A 506 -4.34 30.74 16.84
CA ASP A 506 -4.35 30.26 18.23
C ASP A 506 -3.72 28.85 18.34
N LEU A 507 -3.98 27.96 17.38
CA LEU A 507 -3.29 26.67 17.28
C LEU A 507 -1.78 26.84 17.13
N ARG A 508 -1.33 27.69 16.21
CA ARG A 508 0.09 27.97 15.99
C ARG A 508 0.77 28.52 17.25
N ALA A 509 0.13 29.46 17.94
CA ALA A 509 0.65 30.04 19.18
C ALA A 509 0.81 28.98 20.28
N ARG A 510 -0.20 28.14 20.49
CA ARG A 510 -0.14 27.03 21.48
C ARG A 510 0.88 25.97 21.11
N PHE A 511 1.00 25.63 19.83
CA PHE A 511 2.00 24.69 19.34
C PHE A 511 3.42 25.17 19.66
N ALA A 512 3.71 26.46 19.39
CA ALA A 512 5.00 27.07 19.66
C ALA A 512 5.36 27.08 21.17
N GLU A 513 4.36 27.11 22.06
CA GLU A 513 4.55 27.03 23.51
C GLU A 513 4.77 25.59 24.01
N ALA A 514 3.95 24.64 23.54
CA ALA A 514 3.84 23.32 24.16
C ALA A 514 4.75 22.24 23.54
N TYR A 515 5.08 22.32 22.25
CA TYR A 515 5.70 21.20 21.53
C TYR A 515 7.23 21.20 21.58
N TRP A 516 7.92 22.30 21.90
CA TRP A 516 9.37 22.33 21.75
C TRP A 516 10.13 21.63 22.90
N VAL A 517 10.93 20.62 22.55
CA VAL A 517 11.80 19.88 23.47
C VAL A 517 13.27 20.09 23.14
N GLN A 518 14.15 19.75 24.09
CA GLN A 518 15.61 19.75 23.92
C GLN A 518 16.17 18.40 24.36
N THR A 519 16.87 17.72 23.46
CA THR A 519 17.56 16.45 23.72
C THR A 519 19.02 16.52 23.24
N PRO A 520 19.82 15.44 23.35
CA PRO A 520 21.18 15.41 22.80
C PRO A 520 21.25 15.63 21.27
N GLU A 521 20.21 15.26 20.53
CA GLU A 521 20.12 15.46 19.08
C GLU A 521 19.88 16.94 18.71
N GLY A 522 19.22 17.71 19.58
CA GLY A 522 18.94 19.13 19.36
C GLY A 522 17.63 19.61 19.98
N ARG A 523 17.25 20.85 19.61
CA ARG A 523 15.92 21.42 19.90
C ARG A 523 14.97 21.10 18.75
N TYR A 524 13.79 20.56 19.01
CA TYR A 524 12.82 20.22 17.96
C TYR A 524 11.39 20.10 18.52
N PRO A 525 10.35 20.12 17.67
CA PRO A 525 8.99 19.78 18.09
C PRO A 525 8.90 18.33 18.56
N ALA A 526 8.28 18.09 19.71
CA ALA A 526 7.91 16.80 20.23
C ALA A 526 7.02 16.06 19.24
N VAL A 527 7.13 14.73 19.16
CA VAL A 527 6.29 13.94 18.27
C VAL A 527 4.81 14.06 18.64
N ALA A 528 4.51 14.21 19.92
CA ALA A 528 3.16 14.33 20.43
C ALA A 528 3.09 15.01 21.82
N LEU A 529 1.88 15.35 22.26
CA LEU A 529 1.53 15.49 23.67
C LEU A 529 0.76 14.24 24.14
N ASP A 530 1.08 13.73 25.33
CA ASP A 530 0.38 12.59 25.94
C ASP A 530 -0.90 13.02 26.71
N ARG A 531 -1.58 12.07 27.34
CA ARG A 531 -2.75 12.28 28.23
C ARG A 531 -2.57 13.32 29.34
N HIS A 532 -1.33 13.62 29.71
CA HIS A 532 -0.96 14.58 30.75
C HIS A 532 -0.42 15.89 30.16
N LYS A 533 -0.56 16.05 28.85
CA LYS A 533 -0.09 17.19 28.05
C LYS A 533 1.42 17.37 28.16
N ARG A 534 2.14 16.28 28.38
CA ARG A 534 3.60 16.26 28.43
C ARG A 534 4.14 16.01 27.01
N PRO A 535 5.15 16.77 26.58
CA PRO A 535 5.73 16.60 25.24
C PRO A 535 6.58 15.34 25.17
N VAL A 536 6.18 14.41 24.29
CA VAL A 536 6.87 13.14 24.01
C VAL A 536 8.16 13.44 23.23
N ASP A 537 9.30 13.16 23.84
CA ASP A 537 10.59 13.78 23.48
C ASP A 537 11.42 13.02 22.42
N THR A 538 10.90 11.92 21.88
CA THR A 538 11.56 11.16 20.82
C THR A 538 11.61 11.95 19.52
N LEU A 539 12.81 12.10 18.94
CA LEU A 539 12.98 12.61 17.59
C LEU A 539 12.52 11.56 16.57
N THR A 540 11.51 11.91 15.79
CA THR A 540 10.92 11.08 14.74
C THR A 540 10.82 11.86 13.42
N SER A 541 10.53 11.16 12.33
CA SER A 541 10.27 11.80 11.03
C SER A 541 9.02 12.69 10.99
N ASN A 542 8.08 12.53 11.95
CA ASN A 542 6.82 13.27 12.00
C ASN A 542 7.01 14.79 11.93
N ILE A 543 8.08 15.32 12.55
CA ILE A 543 8.37 16.76 12.52
C ILE A 543 8.61 17.29 11.11
N GLY A 544 9.02 16.43 10.17
CA GLY A 544 9.22 16.80 8.77
C GLY A 544 7.93 17.08 8.03
N HIS A 545 6.80 16.57 8.51
CA HIS A 545 5.48 16.85 7.96
C HIS A 545 4.96 18.24 8.36
N LEU A 546 5.66 18.95 9.27
CA LEU A 546 5.38 20.35 9.60
C LEU A 546 5.93 21.32 8.53
N LEU A 547 6.93 20.90 7.75
CA LEU A 547 7.57 21.72 6.73
C LEU A 547 6.60 22.11 5.63
N GLY A 548 6.54 23.40 5.28
CA GLY A 548 5.69 23.90 4.19
C GLY A 548 4.20 24.00 4.53
N THR A 549 3.81 23.70 5.78
CA THR A 549 2.45 23.92 6.31
C THR A 549 2.23 25.35 6.79
N GLY A 550 3.32 26.06 7.15
CA GLY A 550 3.30 27.40 7.74
C GLY A 550 3.11 27.45 9.25
N ILE A 551 2.96 26.30 9.94
CA ILE A 551 2.89 26.28 11.41
C ILE A 551 4.23 26.69 12.05
N LEU A 552 5.34 26.27 11.44
CA LEU A 552 6.71 26.69 11.78
C LEU A 552 7.08 27.98 11.04
N ASP A 553 7.99 28.78 11.62
CA ASP A 553 8.65 29.84 10.83
C ASP A 553 9.79 29.31 9.96
N ALA A 554 10.28 30.12 9.02
CA ALA A 554 11.31 29.69 8.06
C ALA A 554 12.64 29.26 8.72
N THR A 555 12.99 29.82 9.88
CA THR A 555 14.21 29.41 10.61
C THR A 555 14.00 28.05 11.27
N GLU A 556 12.82 27.84 11.84
CA GLU A 556 12.41 26.57 12.43
C GLU A 556 12.31 25.46 11.37
N GLU A 557 11.74 25.75 10.18
CA GLU A 557 11.67 24.82 9.05
C GLU A 557 13.07 24.40 8.58
N GLN A 558 13.98 25.36 8.36
CA GLN A 558 15.37 25.09 8.01
C GLN A 558 16.05 24.19 9.05
N HIS A 559 15.86 24.50 10.34
CA HIS A 559 16.47 23.74 11.44
C HIS A 559 15.93 22.31 11.53
N VAL A 560 14.62 22.12 11.36
CA VAL A 560 14.00 20.78 11.32
C VAL A 560 14.50 19.99 10.11
N ALA A 561 14.60 20.61 8.93
CA ALA A 561 15.14 19.97 7.73
C ALA A 561 16.58 19.48 7.95
N ASP A 562 17.43 20.30 8.56
CA ASP A 562 18.82 19.93 8.85
C ASP A 562 18.93 18.78 9.86
N LEU A 563 18.07 18.75 10.89
CA LEU A 563 17.99 17.66 11.85
C LEU A 563 17.64 16.32 11.19
N LEU A 564 16.64 16.32 10.30
CA LEU A 564 16.19 15.11 9.59
C LEU A 564 17.24 14.58 8.60
N LEU A 565 18.06 15.47 8.05
CA LEU A 565 19.20 15.12 7.22
C LEU A 565 20.47 14.80 8.02
N GLY A 566 20.40 14.87 9.35
CA GLY A 566 21.46 14.49 10.27
C GLY A 566 21.67 12.98 10.38
N PRO A 567 22.81 12.53 10.93
CA PRO A 567 23.21 11.11 10.92
C PRO A 567 22.31 10.18 11.74
N SER A 568 21.58 10.71 12.74
CA SER A 568 20.64 9.92 13.53
C SER A 568 19.33 9.65 12.80
N MET A 569 18.97 10.46 11.81
CA MET A 569 17.72 10.37 11.07
C MET A 569 17.94 9.89 9.63
N SER A 570 18.86 10.50 8.89
CA SER A 570 19.14 10.07 7.51
C SER A 570 19.92 8.76 7.48
N SER A 571 19.38 7.76 6.79
CA SER A 571 20.06 6.47 6.56
C SER A 571 21.01 6.51 5.36
N GLY A 572 20.87 7.49 4.47
CA GLY A 572 21.43 7.47 3.11
C GLY A 572 20.54 6.76 2.08
N TYR A 573 19.47 6.10 2.53
CA TYR A 573 18.40 5.53 1.70
C TYR A 573 17.03 6.22 1.97
N GLY A 574 17.03 7.27 2.79
CA GLY A 574 15.84 8.04 3.20
C GLY A 574 15.94 8.48 4.66
N ILE A 575 14.83 8.94 5.21
CA ILE A 575 14.70 9.42 6.60
C ILE A 575 14.11 8.29 7.45
N ARG A 576 14.79 7.95 8.55
CA ARG A 576 14.29 6.97 9.53
C ARG A 576 13.06 7.49 10.23
N THR A 577 12.15 6.60 10.59
CA THR A 577 10.97 6.97 11.37
C THR A 577 11.31 7.39 12.80
N MET A 578 12.48 6.98 13.32
CA MET A 578 12.94 7.26 14.68
C MET A 578 14.46 7.46 14.71
N SER A 579 14.93 8.41 15.53
CA SER A 579 16.35 8.67 15.76
C SER A 579 17.06 7.43 16.29
N THR A 580 18.25 7.13 15.74
CA THR A 580 19.14 6.10 16.27
C THR A 580 19.59 6.35 17.72
N GLY A 581 19.35 7.55 18.25
CA GLY A 581 19.65 7.91 19.63
C GLY A 581 18.56 7.55 20.64
N ALA A 582 17.37 7.15 20.20
CA ALA A 582 16.27 6.73 21.08
C ALA A 582 16.39 5.25 21.46
N ALA A 583 15.94 4.88 22.67
CA ALA A 583 16.02 3.49 23.14
C ALA A 583 15.10 2.54 22.36
N GLY A 584 13.98 3.05 21.84
CA GLY A 584 13.05 2.33 20.98
C GLY A 584 13.55 2.05 19.57
N TYR A 585 14.68 2.64 19.16
CA TYR A 585 15.16 2.51 17.79
C TYR A 585 15.54 1.06 17.47
N TRP A 586 14.91 0.53 16.43
CA TRP A 586 15.30 -0.72 15.80
C TRP A 586 15.17 -0.60 14.28
N PRO A 587 16.22 -0.91 13.48
CA PRO A 587 16.18 -0.69 12.03
C PRO A 587 15.07 -1.48 11.32
N LEU A 588 14.58 -2.57 11.90
CA LEU A 588 13.46 -3.36 11.37
C LEU A 588 12.19 -3.24 12.23
N SER A 589 12.04 -2.17 13.01
CA SER A 589 10.75 -1.84 13.63
C SER A 589 9.91 -1.06 12.62
N TYR A 590 8.63 -1.44 12.48
CA TYR A 590 7.71 -0.92 11.48
C TYR A 590 7.65 0.61 11.50
N HIS A 591 7.37 1.21 12.67
CA HIS A 591 7.40 2.67 12.86
C HIS A 591 8.50 3.15 13.82
N GLY A 592 9.28 2.25 14.41
CA GLY A 592 10.34 2.55 15.39
C GLY A 592 11.77 2.54 14.85
N GLY A 593 12.00 2.69 13.55
CA GLY A 593 13.36 2.86 13.03
C GLY A 593 13.58 2.49 11.56
N SER A 594 12.60 1.88 10.91
CA SER A 594 12.60 1.69 9.45
C SER A 594 12.64 3.02 8.68
N VAL A 595 12.74 2.96 7.36
CA VAL A 595 12.62 4.09 6.45
C VAL A 595 11.42 3.84 5.54
N TRP A 596 10.48 4.78 5.55
CA TRP A 596 9.32 4.76 4.66
C TRP A 596 9.54 5.71 3.48
N THR A 597 9.32 5.20 2.28
CA THR A 597 9.56 5.95 1.04
C THR A 597 8.63 7.16 0.96
N HIS A 598 7.35 6.96 1.28
CA HIS A 598 6.35 8.02 1.28
C HIS A 598 6.64 9.10 2.35
N ASP A 599 7.03 8.71 3.56
CA ASP A 599 7.38 9.61 4.67
C ASP A 599 8.50 10.57 4.25
N THR A 600 9.58 10.02 3.69
CA THR A 600 10.68 10.83 3.14
C THR A 600 10.18 11.74 2.02
N ALA A 601 9.28 11.27 1.14
CA ALA A 601 8.71 12.08 0.07
C ALA A 601 7.82 13.23 0.57
N ILE A 602 7.05 13.02 1.65
CA ILE A 602 6.26 14.08 2.29
C ILE A 602 7.20 15.15 2.86
N VAL A 603 8.29 14.75 3.51
CA VAL A 603 9.32 15.68 3.98
C VAL A 603 9.94 16.46 2.82
N VAL A 604 10.29 15.79 1.71
CA VAL A 604 10.81 16.43 0.49
C VAL A 604 9.80 17.43 -0.09
N HIS A 605 8.53 17.07 -0.16
CA HIS A 605 7.45 17.94 -0.62
C HIS A 605 7.34 19.20 0.28
N GLY A 606 7.38 19.02 1.60
CA GLY A 606 7.39 20.12 2.56
C GLY A 606 8.62 21.02 2.43
N MET A 607 9.82 20.44 2.29
CA MET A 607 11.07 21.18 2.04
C MET A 607 10.97 22.02 0.76
N HIS A 608 10.47 21.45 -0.34
CA HIS A 608 10.31 22.18 -1.60
C HIS A 608 9.33 23.36 -1.46
N ARG A 609 8.18 23.15 -0.79
CA ARG A 609 7.20 24.22 -0.52
C ARG A 609 7.75 25.33 0.37
N ALA A 610 8.66 24.99 1.29
CA ALA A 610 9.35 25.93 2.16
C ALA A 610 10.54 26.65 1.47
N GLY A 611 10.87 26.31 0.22
CA GLY A 611 12.04 26.86 -0.50
C GLY A 611 13.39 26.29 -0.05
N LEU A 612 13.38 25.12 0.59
CA LEU A 612 14.56 24.40 1.10
C LEU A 612 15.09 23.39 0.07
N ASP A 613 15.31 23.85 -1.17
CA ASP A 613 15.58 22.98 -2.32
C ASP A 613 16.89 22.18 -2.19
N ASP A 614 17.91 22.73 -1.52
CA ASP A 614 19.18 22.02 -1.29
C ASP A 614 18.98 20.79 -0.38
N GLN A 615 18.15 20.93 0.65
CA GLN A 615 17.78 19.86 1.57
C GLN A 615 16.89 18.84 0.87
N ALA A 616 15.91 19.32 0.10
CA ALA A 616 15.04 18.46 -0.69
C ALA A 616 15.87 17.58 -1.63
N ARG A 617 16.83 18.15 -2.38
CA ARG A 617 17.72 17.40 -3.29
C ARG A 617 18.57 16.34 -2.58
N ARG A 618 19.03 16.61 -1.35
CA ARG A 618 19.79 15.63 -0.55
C ARG A 618 18.92 14.43 -0.12
N ALA A 619 17.66 14.68 0.26
CA ALA A 619 16.73 13.60 0.58
C ALA A 619 16.32 12.81 -0.68
N VAL A 620 16.14 13.48 -1.82
CA VAL A 620 15.88 12.85 -3.13
C VAL A 620 17.02 11.90 -3.52
N ASP A 621 18.29 12.28 -3.33
CA ASP A 621 19.42 11.38 -3.64
C ASP A 621 19.36 10.07 -2.82
N GLY A 622 18.95 10.16 -1.55
CA GLY A 622 18.72 8.98 -0.72
C GLY A 622 17.59 8.09 -1.25
N LEU A 623 16.47 8.69 -1.70
CA LEU A 623 15.38 7.95 -2.33
C LEU A 623 15.80 7.29 -3.66
N LEU A 624 16.61 7.96 -4.48
CA LEU A 624 17.16 7.40 -5.72
C LEU A 624 18.10 6.23 -5.44
N ALA A 625 18.92 6.31 -4.39
CA ALA A 625 19.77 5.20 -3.94
C ALA A 625 18.94 4.00 -3.46
N ALA A 626 17.84 4.25 -2.72
CA ALA A 626 16.91 3.20 -2.32
C ALA A 626 16.23 2.55 -3.53
N ALA A 627 15.77 3.36 -4.50
CA ALA A 627 15.16 2.88 -5.72
C ALA A 627 16.07 1.95 -6.51
N GLU A 628 17.33 2.32 -6.71
CA GLU A 628 18.32 1.45 -7.35
C GLU A 628 18.52 0.13 -6.59
N GLY A 629 18.59 0.18 -5.26
CA GLY A 629 18.73 -0.99 -4.40
C GLY A 629 17.57 -2.00 -4.49
N PHE A 630 16.37 -1.53 -4.82
CA PHE A 630 15.17 -2.37 -5.01
C PHE A 630 14.80 -2.60 -6.49
N ALA A 631 15.76 -2.40 -7.40
CA ALA A 631 15.54 -2.52 -8.84
C ALA A 631 14.34 -1.71 -9.33
N TYR A 632 14.22 -0.47 -8.82
CA TYR A 632 13.25 0.57 -9.19
C TYR A 632 11.78 0.30 -8.85
N ARG A 633 11.44 -0.84 -8.26
CA ARG A 633 10.14 -1.05 -7.58
C ARG A 633 10.35 -0.97 -6.07
N VAL A 634 10.20 0.24 -5.51
CA VAL A 634 10.44 0.53 -4.10
C VAL A 634 9.31 -0.04 -3.23
N PRO A 635 9.62 -0.73 -2.11
CA PRO A 635 8.60 -1.20 -1.19
C PRO A 635 8.01 -0.05 -0.35
N GLU A 636 6.94 -0.36 0.37
CA GLU A 636 6.32 0.47 1.40
C GLU A 636 7.35 1.05 2.39
N LEU A 637 8.22 0.18 2.91
CA LEU A 637 9.30 0.51 3.83
C LEU A 637 10.50 -0.43 3.67
N HIS A 638 11.64 0.01 4.17
CA HIS A 638 12.87 -0.79 4.26
C HIS A 638 13.61 -0.53 5.58
N GLY A 639 14.61 -1.35 5.89
CA GLY A 639 15.34 -1.24 7.15
C GLY A 639 16.13 0.06 7.29
N GLY A 640 16.17 0.61 8.51
CA GLY A 640 16.87 1.86 8.84
C GLY A 640 18.40 1.76 8.94
N ASP A 641 19.01 0.68 8.46
CA ASP A 641 20.47 0.57 8.45
C ASP A 641 21.10 1.68 7.62
N ALA A 642 22.22 2.23 8.11
CA ALA A 642 22.96 3.25 7.38
C ALA A 642 23.58 2.68 6.10
N ALA A 643 23.58 3.45 5.01
CA ALA A 643 24.24 3.11 3.75
C ALA A 643 25.75 2.86 3.90
N THR A 644 26.36 3.30 5.00
CA THR A 644 27.76 2.98 5.34
C THR A 644 27.96 1.53 5.81
N ARG A 645 26.89 0.79 6.12
CA ARG A 645 26.94 -0.63 6.52
C ARG A 645 26.72 -1.59 5.35
N ALA A 646 25.82 -1.26 4.42
CA ALA A 646 25.47 -2.10 3.28
C ALA A 646 25.22 -1.22 2.04
N GLY A 647 25.70 -1.67 0.89
CA GLY A 647 25.57 -0.95 -0.39
C GLY A 647 24.19 -1.04 -1.04
N VAL A 648 23.24 -1.73 -0.40
CA VAL A 648 21.82 -1.74 -0.73
C VAL A 648 21.00 -1.68 0.56
N PRO A 649 19.79 -1.08 0.55
CA PRO A 649 18.90 -1.08 1.70
C PRO A 649 18.46 -2.50 2.09
N THR A 650 18.39 -2.76 3.39
CA THR A 650 17.88 -4.04 3.93
C THR A 650 16.36 -4.12 3.67
N PRO A 651 15.83 -5.17 3.00
CA PRO A 651 14.39 -5.32 2.84
C PRO A 651 13.68 -5.44 4.19
N TYR A 652 12.56 -4.74 4.37
CA TYR A 652 11.68 -5.01 5.49
C TYR A 652 10.89 -6.31 5.21
N PRO A 653 10.80 -7.24 6.18
CA PRO A 653 10.26 -8.58 5.98
C PRO A 653 8.93 -8.66 5.20
N ALA A 654 7.94 -7.86 5.59
CA ALA A 654 6.58 -7.98 5.12
C ALA A 654 6.06 -6.70 4.42
N ALA A 655 6.95 -5.88 3.87
CA ALA A 655 6.55 -4.61 3.24
C ALA A 655 5.74 -4.84 1.97
N CYS A 656 4.63 -4.09 1.82
CA CYS A 656 3.90 -4.07 0.56
C CYS A 656 4.81 -3.63 -0.59
N ARG A 657 4.61 -4.23 -1.77
CA ARG A 657 5.39 -3.95 -2.98
C ARG A 657 4.57 -4.35 -4.21
N PRO A 658 3.91 -3.41 -4.91
CA PRO A 658 3.97 -1.96 -4.72
C PRO A 658 3.04 -1.42 -3.61
N GLN A 659 3.29 -0.17 -3.21
CA GLN A 659 2.44 0.63 -2.33
C GLN A 659 2.28 2.03 -2.95
N ALA A 660 1.05 2.52 -3.09
CA ALA A 660 0.72 3.67 -3.94
C ALA A 660 1.46 4.96 -3.55
N TRP A 661 1.41 5.36 -2.27
CA TRP A 661 2.12 6.56 -1.82
C TRP A 661 3.66 6.45 -1.92
N SER A 662 4.22 5.23 -1.95
CA SER A 662 5.65 5.00 -2.15
C SER A 662 6.02 5.05 -3.63
N ALA A 663 5.13 4.61 -4.52
CA ALA A 663 5.27 4.83 -5.96
C ALA A 663 5.14 6.32 -6.31
N ALA A 664 4.15 7.01 -5.73
CA ALA A 664 3.93 8.44 -5.95
C ALA A 664 5.12 9.33 -5.51
N ALA A 665 5.97 8.85 -4.60
CA ALA A 665 7.23 9.52 -4.22
C ALA A 665 8.16 9.82 -5.41
N ALA A 666 8.12 9.01 -6.47
CA ALA A 666 8.90 9.25 -7.69
C ALA A 666 8.49 10.58 -8.37
N ILE A 667 7.21 10.96 -8.28
CA ILE A 667 6.66 12.19 -8.85
C ILE A 667 7.16 13.40 -8.06
N THR A 668 7.23 13.30 -6.73
CA THR A 668 7.84 14.34 -5.89
C THR A 668 9.32 14.54 -6.21
N CYS A 669 10.05 13.44 -6.42
CA CYS A 669 11.46 13.51 -6.83
C CYS A 669 11.63 14.18 -8.20
N LEU A 670 10.70 13.93 -9.14
CA LEU A 670 10.65 14.62 -10.43
C LEU A 670 10.40 16.12 -10.27
N GLU A 671 9.43 16.52 -9.45
CA GLU A 671 9.12 17.94 -9.23
C GLU A 671 10.35 18.71 -8.72
N VAL A 672 11.03 18.18 -7.70
CA VAL A 672 12.24 18.80 -7.14
C VAL A 672 13.41 18.80 -8.14
N SER A 673 13.51 17.77 -8.98
CA SER A 673 14.61 17.66 -9.95
C SER A 673 14.42 18.51 -11.21
N THR A 674 13.20 18.99 -11.48
CA THR A 674 12.87 19.77 -12.70
C THR A 674 12.77 21.28 -12.48
N ARG A 675 12.68 21.74 -11.23
CA ARG A 675 12.55 23.17 -10.88
C ARG A 675 13.86 23.82 -10.41
N GLY A 676 15.01 23.22 -10.71
CA GLY A 676 16.35 23.72 -10.33
C GLY A 676 16.99 24.68 -11.33
#